data_AF-A0A1F7TMT1-F1
#
_entry.id   AF-A0A1F7TMT1-F1
#
_cell.length_a   1.000
_cell.length_b   1.000
_cell.length_c   1.000
_cell.angle_alpha   90.00
_cell.angle_beta   90.00
_cell.angle_gamma   90.00
#
_symmetry.space_group_name_H-M   'P 1'
#
loop_
_entity.id
_entity.type
_entity.pdbx_description
1 polymer ?
#
loop_
_entity_poly.entity_id
_entity_poly.type
_entity_poly.pdbx_seq_one_letter_code
_entity_poly.pdbx_strand_id
1 'polypeptide(L)'
;MASNVSIGGLVSGLDTNNIIEQLVAIQSNRVTQLQAKQKEQTDKATLFQTLQGNYLGVLTAASSLADSSLYGQKTASSSNTDILSVIASSTAATGSHQLVVKQLAKKNQYVSNRFSDTGVTTLGSGTLTITLGSGSSAVATNVTIDSTNNTLAGIANAINQSGAAVTAAIIKVDSSSTPYQLTVTAKEAGEGNAVTLSQTSDIKSTVTGEILGAGAATATQDIDDANGATYALRHLPNAGTTTIKLDGATITATLGPPSTGLSAVDVDDAAGTLTVGREYSYVVSAVDASGETLQSAITSRTVGAGNEAIDFSFDRVVGATSYRVYRLDDTEYAATGGAGLEAADFQQQDSLIGTVTDTGAGSYTFRDTGQAQQAGQRALAASTQGYTLTETTGAVVFRQSQTEAVTANYEYDLEFKQSEAAQDAILEFGAGANAITVRKSTNTITDVIEGVTLSLKKADAAATVIVDVSRNTLGVSSAVSALVSALNATESFIQENTFFDSDTNETGALFSDFNLFLVRSRVSEILTGVVSSVPPGKLRSLSDAGVSLNPSTGNFSIATSELSALLSTKPDEVRGLFASVAEATDIDVKALTFTSDTKTSTSVGYAVRITQAATRATDTGAQDVSAGITQDETLTITTGGFSVSVNLTNGMTAQAAASAINTALQGGGISTLTASFNSATGKISIQHNSYGAEHSFSVKSTLASGTAGGSGLGNATASVESVFTGQDVAGTINSEAATGKGQTLTGNAGNANTDGLQIQVTITPDQLAAQGEDQGNVVVTGGLASELKKYLSFLTDASESGPIQGAIEEANKRVEDLQNQIASVEARVARERTRLNEQFARLEQALGALQTTSQFLSGQLAQLAANSASIAKGR
;
A
#
# COMPACT_ATOMS: atom_id res chain seq x y z
N MET A 1 12.00 73.81 14.43
CA MET A 1 11.30 74.96 15.05
C MET A 1 11.65 74.94 16.53
N ALA A 2 12.14 76.06 17.05
CA ALA A 2 12.60 76.17 18.43
C ALA A 2 11.46 75.87 19.41
N SER A 3 11.71 74.95 20.33
CA SER A 3 10.88 74.66 21.49
C SER A 3 10.85 75.89 22.40
N ASN A 4 9.87 76.77 22.16
CA ASN A 4 9.57 77.89 23.02
C ASN A 4 8.88 77.33 24.27
N VAL A 5 9.66 76.99 25.29
CA VAL A 5 9.15 76.59 26.60
C VAL A 5 8.48 77.81 27.23
N SER A 6 7.16 77.95 27.07
CA SER A 6 6.39 78.95 27.79
C SER A 6 6.18 78.47 29.22
N ILE A 7 6.95 79.01 30.16
CA ILE A 7 6.68 78.87 31.59
C ILE A 7 5.45 79.74 31.86
N GLY A 8 4.26 79.12 31.90
CA GLY A 8 2.99 79.80 32.15
C GLY A 8 2.88 80.34 33.57
N GLY A 9 2.20 81.49 33.74
CA GLY A 9 1.79 82.01 35.05
C GLY A 9 2.79 82.91 35.79
N LEU A 10 3.93 83.28 35.19
CA LEU A 10 4.94 84.11 35.87
C LEU A 10 4.46 85.53 36.23
N VAL A 11 3.53 86.11 35.46
CA VAL A 11 3.04 87.49 35.66
C VAL A 11 1.67 87.49 36.35
N SER A 12 0.76 86.58 36.00
CA SER A 12 -0.60 86.53 36.55
C SER A 12 -0.75 85.70 37.84
N GLY A 13 0.18 84.78 38.11
CA GLY A 13 0.06 83.78 39.19
C GLY A 13 -0.95 82.66 38.90
N LEU A 14 -1.52 82.59 37.69
CA LEU A 14 -2.51 81.57 37.30
C LEU A 14 -1.83 80.38 36.60
N ASP A 15 -2.25 79.16 36.95
CA ASP A 15 -1.83 77.93 36.26
C ASP A 15 -2.63 77.79 34.95
N THR A 16 -2.18 78.52 33.94
CA THR A 16 -2.82 78.56 32.62
C THR A 16 -2.76 77.21 31.91
N ASN A 17 -1.76 76.37 32.18
CA ASN A 17 -1.67 75.03 31.62
C ASN A 17 -2.82 74.14 32.14
N ASN A 18 -3.07 74.15 33.45
CA ASN A 18 -4.16 73.38 34.05
C ASN A 18 -5.54 73.85 33.53
N ILE A 19 -5.74 75.16 33.38
CA ILE A 19 -7.00 75.71 32.84
C ILE A 19 -7.21 75.28 31.38
N ILE A 20 -6.17 75.32 30.55
CA ILE A 20 -6.25 74.87 29.15
C ILE A 20 -6.53 73.36 29.09
N GLU A 21 -5.90 72.57 29.95
CA GLU A 21 -6.18 71.13 30.06
C GLU A 21 -7.63 70.84 30.46
N GLN A 22 -8.17 71.53 31.47
CA GLN A 22 -9.57 71.38 31.89
C GLN A 22 -10.57 71.79 30.79
N LEU A 23 -10.28 72.86 30.03
CA LEU A 23 -11.12 73.30 28.93
C LEU A 23 -11.08 72.32 27.74
N VAL A 24 -9.92 71.73 27.47
CA VAL A 24 -9.76 70.72 26.42
C VAL A 24 -10.35 69.36 26.85
N ALA A 25 -10.33 69.02 28.14
CA ALA A 25 -10.83 67.76 28.67
C ALA A 25 -12.30 67.47 28.32
N ILE A 26 -13.16 68.50 28.27
CA ILE A 26 -14.57 68.35 27.87
C ILE A 26 -14.69 67.80 26.43
N GLN A 27 -13.82 68.24 25.52
CA GLN A 27 -13.81 67.74 24.14
C GLN A 27 -13.11 66.38 24.03
N SER A 28 -12.13 66.10 24.88
CA SER A 28 -11.50 64.77 24.99
C SER A 28 -12.47 63.69 25.47
N ASN A 29 -13.44 64.01 26.33
CA ASN A 29 -14.50 63.07 26.73
C ASN A 29 -15.31 62.55 25.54
N ARG A 30 -15.55 63.39 24.52
CA ARG A 30 -16.25 62.96 23.29
C ARG A 30 -15.41 61.96 22.48
N VAL A 31 -14.09 62.13 22.46
CA VAL A 31 -13.18 61.17 21.81
C VAL A 31 -13.26 59.82 22.52
N THR A 32 -13.22 59.81 23.86
CA THR A 32 -13.37 58.58 24.65
C THR A 32 -14.70 57.86 24.38
N GLN A 33 -15.82 58.60 24.26
CA GLN A 33 -17.11 58.01 23.91
C GLN A 33 -17.14 57.41 22.50
N LEU A 34 -16.52 58.08 21.51
CA LEU A 34 -16.42 57.56 20.15
C LEU A 34 -15.48 56.36 20.06
N GLN A 35 -14.37 56.36 20.80
CA GLN A 35 -13.46 55.23 20.93
C GLN A 35 -14.14 54.02 21.58
N ALA A 36 -14.97 54.23 22.60
CA ALA A 36 -15.78 53.16 23.19
C ALA A 36 -16.76 52.56 22.18
N LYS A 37 -17.46 53.38 21.39
CA LYS A 37 -18.34 52.91 20.30
C LYS A 37 -17.57 52.20 19.19
N GLN A 38 -16.39 52.69 18.85
CA GLN A 38 -15.52 52.05 17.86
C GLN A 38 -15.13 50.65 18.33
N LYS A 39 -14.68 50.54 19.59
CA LYS A 39 -14.36 49.25 20.21
C LYS A 39 -15.57 48.30 20.20
N GLU A 40 -16.76 48.79 20.55
CA GLU A 40 -17.99 47.99 20.51
C GLU A 40 -18.26 47.41 19.10
N GLN A 41 -18.10 48.21 18.03
CA GLN A 41 -18.26 47.74 16.66
C GLN A 41 -17.14 46.76 16.23
N THR A 42 -15.90 46.99 16.67
CA THR A 42 -14.78 46.07 16.43
C THR A 42 -14.99 44.72 17.12
N ASP A 43 -15.44 44.73 18.38
CA ASP A 43 -15.77 43.53 19.13
C ASP A 43 -16.94 42.79 18.44
N LYS A 44 -17.97 43.51 17.98
CA LYS A 44 -19.09 42.94 17.23
C LYS A 44 -18.66 42.25 15.93
N ALA A 45 -17.78 42.88 15.15
CA ALA A 45 -17.23 42.28 13.93
C ALA A 45 -16.47 40.98 14.24
N THR A 46 -15.66 40.98 15.31
CA THR A 46 -14.92 39.80 15.77
C THR A 46 -15.86 38.67 16.19
N LEU A 47 -16.92 38.98 16.94
CA LEU A 47 -17.92 37.99 17.35
C LEU A 47 -18.66 37.38 16.16
N PHE A 48 -19.00 38.17 15.14
CA PHE A 48 -19.59 37.62 13.91
C PHE A 48 -18.63 36.75 13.11
N GLN A 49 -17.33 37.08 13.08
CA GLN A 49 -16.32 36.21 12.48
C GLN A 49 -16.22 34.86 13.22
N THR A 50 -16.24 34.87 14.56
CA THR A 50 -16.28 33.64 15.35
C THR A 50 -17.57 32.85 15.09
N LEU A 51 -18.71 33.54 15.02
CA LEU A 51 -20.00 32.91 14.70
C LEU A 51 -19.99 32.28 13.29
N GLN A 52 -19.42 32.95 12.31
CA GLN A 52 -19.23 32.41 10.95
C GLN A 52 -18.40 31.13 10.99
N GLY A 53 -17.29 31.11 11.73
CA GLY A 53 -16.46 29.93 11.94
C GLY A 53 -17.23 28.77 12.60
N ASN A 54 -18.04 29.06 13.62
CA ASN A 54 -18.88 28.06 14.28
C ASN A 54 -19.91 27.46 13.32
N TYR A 55 -20.64 28.29 12.56
CA TYR A 55 -21.60 27.80 11.56
C TYR A 55 -20.94 27.08 10.39
N LEU A 56 -19.71 27.44 10.00
CA LEU A 56 -18.92 26.67 9.03
C LEU A 56 -18.56 25.27 9.56
N GLY A 57 -18.30 25.15 10.86
CA GLY A 57 -18.15 23.86 11.54
C GLY A 57 -19.42 23.01 11.46
N VAL A 58 -20.59 23.62 11.73
CA VAL A 58 -21.90 22.96 11.57
C VAL A 58 -22.15 22.58 10.11
N LEU A 59 -21.85 23.47 9.15
CA LEU A 59 -21.99 23.22 7.72
C LEU A 59 -21.14 22.02 7.27
N THR A 60 -19.93 21.90 7.79
CA THR A 60 -19.02 20.78 7.50
C THR A 60 -19.59 19.46 8.02
N ALA A 61 -20.06 19.44 9.28
CA ALA A 61 -20.67 18.25 9.87
C ALA A 61 -21.97 17.85 9.15
N ALA A 62 -22.83 18.83 8.82
CA ALA A 62 -24.04 18.62 8.04
C ALA A 62 -23.72 18.11 6.63
N SER A 63 -22.67 18.63 5.98
CA SER A 63 -22.24 18.18 4.66
C SER A 63 -21.78 16.73 4.66
N SER A 64 -21.06 16.30 5.71
CA SER A 64 -20.66 14.89 5.86
C SER A 64 -21.86 13.97 6.02
N LEU A 65 -22.90 14.37 6.77
CA LEU A 65 -24.14 13.60 6.91
C LEU A 65 -25.04 13.64 5.68
N ALA A 66 -24.98 14.71 4.90
CA ALA A 66 -25.72 14.84 3.65
C ALA A 66 -25.12 13.98 2.51
N ASP A 67 -23.88 13.54 2.65
CA ASP A 67 -23.19 12.70 1.68
C ASP A 67 -23.71 11.25 1.72
N SER A 68 -24.31 10.80 0.60
CA SER A 68 -24.88 9.46 0.48
C SER A 68 -23.82 8.34 0.55
N SER A 69 -22.56 8.64 0.22
CA SER A 69 -21.46 7.66 0.25
C SER A 69 -21.14 7.18 1.66
N LEU A 70 -21.35 8.03 2.68
CA LEU A 70 -21.15 7.71 4.09
C LEU A 70 -21.93 6.45 4.51
N TYR A 71 -23.17 6.33 4.02
CA TYR A 71 -24.10 5.25 4.37
C TYR A 71 -23.85 3.95 3.57
N GLY A 72 -23.09 4.05 2.48
CA GLY A 72 -22.68 2.91 1.64
C GLY A 72 -21.38 2.25 2.10
N GLN A 73 -20.62 2.88 3.01
CA GLN A 73 -19.34 2.35 3.48
C GLN A 73 -19.53 1.02 4.24
N LYS A 74 -18.57 0.11 4.02
CA LYS A 74 -18.47 -1.16 4.73
C LYS A 74 -17.26 -1.13 5.65
N THR A 75 -17.32 -1.96 6.67
CA THR A 75 -16.17 -2.27 7.52
C THR A 75 -15.99 -3.77 7.57
N ALA A 76 -14.77 -4.20 7.84
CA ALA A 76 -14.46 -5.60 8.04
C ALA A 76 -13.68 -5.77 9.33
N SER A 77 -13.95 -6.87 10.02
CA SER A 77 -13.25 -7.26 11.24
C SER A 77 -12.73 -8.69 11.13
N SER A 78 -11.61 -8.95 11.78
CA SER A 78 -11.03 -10.29 11.90
C SER A 78 -11.15 -10.73 13.35
N SER A 79 -11.60 -11.96 13.59
CA SER A 79 -11.61 -12.53 14.93
C SER A 79 -10.21 -12.78 15.50
N ASN A 80 -9.16 -12.72 14.67
CA ASN A 80 -7.77 -12.83 15.09
C ASN A 80 -6.85 -11.95 14.21
N THR A 81 -6.56 -10.74 14.69
CA THR A 81 -5.75 -9.74 13.99
C THR A 81 -4.25 -10.04 13.92
N ASP A 82 -3.78 -11.03 14.69
CA ASP A 82 -2.40 -11.50 14.68
C ASP A 82 -2.16 -12.47 13.52
N ILE A 83 -3.20 -13.19 13.09
CA ILE A 83 -3.16 -14.09 11.92
C ILE A 83 -3.37 -13.30 10.64
N LEU A 84 -4.42 -12.46 10.59
CA LEU A 84 -4.67 -11.57 9.46
C LEU A 84 -5.44 -10.32 9.85
N SER A 85 -5.19 -9.24 9.11
CA SER A 85 -6.05 -8.06 9.11
C SER A 85 -6.87 -8.00 7.83
N VAL A 86 -8.01 -7.30 7.89
CA VAL A 86 -8.94 -7.20 6.78
C VAL A 86 -9.40 -5.75 6.63
N ILE A 87 -9.61 -5.33 5.38
CA ILE A 87 -10.25 -4.07 5.03
C ILE A 87 -11.32 -4.36 3.97
N ALA A 88 -12.48 -3.72 4.07
CA ALA A 88 -13.55 -3.80 3.08
C ALA A 88 -13.70 -2.48 2.32
N SER A 89 -13.96 -2.56 1.03
CA SER A 89 -14.43 -1.46 0.19
C SER A 89 -15.95 -1.28 0.32
N SER A 90 -16.48 -0.20 -0.26
CA SER A 90 -17.93 0.04 -0.33
C SER A 90 -18.70 -1.01 -1.16
N THR A 91 -18.02 -1.73 -2.05
CA THR A 91 -18.62 -2.77 -2.91
C THR A 91 -18.68 -4.14 -2.23
N ALA A 92 -18.02 -4.31 -1.09
CA ALA A 92 -18.01 -5.58 -0.37
C ALA A 92 -19.43 -5.99 0.05
N ALA A 93 -19.79 -7.24 -0.24
CA ALA A 93 -21.02 -7.83 0.27
C ALA A 93 -20.91 -8.01 1.79
N THR A 94 -21.98 -7.74 2.53
CA THR A 94 -22.03 -7.99 3.97
C THR A 94 -22.19 -9.48 4.23
N GLY A 95 -21.44 -10.02 5.18
CA GLY A 95 -21.46 -11.44 5.50
C GLY A 95 -20.27 -11.86 6.34
N SER A 96 -20.31 -13.08 6.84
CA SER A 96 -19.25 -13.66 7.66
C SER A 96 -18.58 -14.79 6.88
N HIS A 97 -17.25 -14.73 6.79
CA HIS A 97 -16.43 -15.70 6.09
C HIS A 97 -15.50 -16.40 7.08
N GLN A 98 -15.60 -17.72 7.15
CA GLN A 98 -14.66 -18.53 7.93
C GLN A 98 -13.48 -18.90 7.04
N LEU A 99 -12.28 -18.71 7.55
CA LEU A 99 -11.06 -19.04 6.84
C LEU A 99 -9.97 -19.56 7.76
N VAL A 100 -9.01 -20.29 7.18
CA VAL A 100 -7.80 -20.78 7.84
C VAL A 100 -6.60 -20.43 6.98
N VAL A 101 -5.57 -19.83 7.58
CA VAL A 101 -4.30 -19.52 6.89
C VAL A 101 -3.34 -20.68 7.11
N LYS A 102 -3.19 -21.54 6.10
CA LYS A 102 -2.32 -22.73 6.17
C LYS A 102 -0.86 -22.39 5.93
N GLN A 103 -0.60 -21.43 5.05
CA GLN A 103 0.74 -21.08 4.61
C GLN A 103 0.80 -19.62 4.16
N LEU A 104 1.93 -18.94 4.38
CA LEU A 104 2.21 -17.61 3.85
C LEU A 104 3.01 -17.71 2.54
N ALA A 105 2.84 -16.73 1.66
CA ALA A 105 3.70 -16.59 0.50
C ALA A 105 5.12 -16.19 0.92
N LYS A 106 6.14 -16.82 0.34
CA LYS A 106 7.55 -16.41 0.52
C LYS A 106 8.20 -16.04 -0.81
N LYS A 107 9.20 -15.17 -0.71
CA LYS A 107 10.08 -14.78 -1.81
C LYS A 107 11.18 -15.82 -1.97
N ASN A 108 11.56 -16.08 -3.21
CA ASN A 108 12.71 -16.92 -3.50
C ASN A 108 14.02 -16.18 -3.14
N GLN A 109 14.99 -16.87 -2.55
CA GLN A 109 16.29 -16.27 -2.21
C GLN A 109 17.46 -17.21 -2.48
N TYR A 110 18.50 -16.68 -3.11
CA TYR A 110 19.80 -17.31 -3.28
C TYR A 110 20.88 -16.57 -2.49
N VAL A 111 21.85 -17.31 -1.99
CA VAL A 111 23.04 -16.80 -1.32
C VAL A 111 24.28 -17.33 -2.02
N SER A 112 25.29 -16.48 -2.20
CA SER A 112 26.53 -16.88 -2.82
C SER A 112 27.44 -17.64 -1.84
N ASN A 113 28.50 -18.24 -2.36
CA ASN A 113 29.71 -18.52 -1.58
C ASN A 113 30.32 -17.25 -0.97
N ARG A 114 31.30 -17.42 -0.08
CA ARG A 114 31.88 -16.35 0.74
C ARG A 114 33.10 -15.70 0.07
N PHE A 115 33.25 -14.39 0.26
CA PHE A 115 34.33 -13.56 -0.31
C PHE A 115 35.05 -12.75 0.78
N SER A 116 36.32 -12.46 0.56
CA SER A 116 37.20 -11.69 1.47
C SER A 116 36.89 -10.20 1.51
N ASP A 117 36.45 -9.65 0.39
CA ASP A 117 36.14 -8.24 0.21
C ASP A 117 35.00 -8.05 -0.80
N THR A 118 34.55 -6.81 -0.95
CA THR A 118 33.42 -6.48 -1.81
C THR A 118 33.79 -5.81 -3.14
N GLY A 119 35.03 -5.34 -3.32
CA GLY A 119 35.33 -4.35 -4.37
C GLY A 119 36.75 -4.37 -4.94
N VAL A 120 37.59 -5.27 -4.47
CA VAL A 120 39.00 -5.42 -4.85
C VAL A 120 39.20 -6.74 -5.59
N THR A 121 38.70 -7.86 -5.04
CA THR A 121 38.81 -9.16 -5.70
C THR A 121 37.92 -9.18 -6.95
N THR A 122 38.56 -9.43 -8.10
CA THR A 122 37.87 -9.54 -9.39
C THR A 122 37.47 -10.98 -9.68
N LEU A 123 36.25 -11.17 -10.13
CA LEU A 123 35.66 -12.41 -10.61
C LEU A 123 35.84 -12.51 -12.14
N GLY A 124 35.56 -13.69 -12.69
CA GLY A 124 35.64 -13.91 -14.13
C GLY A 124 34.54 -13.18 -14.88
N SER A 125 34.74 -12.98 -16.18
CA SER A 125 33.75 -12.40 -17.06
C SER A 125 32.80 -13.46 -17.61
N GLY A 126 31.52 -13.14 -17.77
CA GLY A 126 30.55 -14.07 -18.31
C GLY A 126 29.13 -13.51 -18.28
N THR A 127 28.14 -14.37 -18.46
CA THR A 127 26.72 -13.98 -18.35
C THR A 127 26.08 -14.71 -17.18
N LEU A 128 25.51 -13.95 -16.25
CA LEU A 128 24.60 -14.45 -15.23
C LEU A 128 23.18 -14.29 -15.76
N THR A 129 22.52 -15.40 -16.08
CA THR A 129 21.13 -15.43 -16.51
C THR A 129 20.23 -15.63 -15.30
N ILE A 130 19.30 -14.69 -15.11
CA ILE A 130 18.27 -14.70 -14.08
C ILE A 130 16.95 -15.00 -14.76
N THR A 131 16.36 -16.14 -14.47
CA THR A 131 15.09 -16.56 -15.07
C THR A 131 13.97 -16.47 -14.04
N LEU A 132 12.90 -15.74 -14.37
CA LEU A 132 11.67 -15.67 -13.57
C LEU A 132 10.64 -16.65 -14.13
N GLY A 133 10.05 -17.48 -13.27
CA GLY A 133 9.03 -18.47 -13.63
C GLY A 133 9.62 -19.78 -14.18
N SER A 134 8.75 -20.66 -14.67
CA SER A 134 9.12 -21.96 -15.25
C SER A 134 8.37 -22.25 -16.56
N GLY A 135 8.90 -23.16 -17.38
CA GLY A 135 8.29 -23.56 -18.64
C GLY A 135 8.29 -22.46 -19.71
N SER A 136 7.34 -22.50 -20.65
CA SER A 136 7.26 -21.58 -21.80
C SER A 136 6.94 -20.13 -21.43
N SER A 137 6.55 -19.85 -20.19
CA SER A 137 6.26 -18.51 -19.68
C SER A 137 7.43 -17.90 -18.91
N ALA A 138 8.56 -18.60 -18.83
CA ALA A 138 9.73 -18.12 -18.10
C ALA A 138 10.41 -16.95 -18.83
N VAL A 139 10.77 -15.91 -18.08
CA VAL A 139 11.43 -14.70 -18.61
C VAL A 139 12.89 -14.70 -18.16
N ALA A 140 13.81 -14.82 -19.10
CA ALA A 140 15.26 -14.78 -18.83
C ALA A 140 15.80 -13.35 -19.00
N THR A 141 16.53 -12.87 -18.00
CA THR A 141 17.30 -11.61 -18.03
C THR A 141 18.77 -11.94 -17.91
N ASN A 142 19.56 -11.53 -18.91
CA ASN A 142 21.00 -11.74 -18.93
C ASN A 142 21.71 -10.54 -18.30
N VAL A 143 22.54 -10.81 -17.31
CA VAL A 143 23.42 -9.82 -16.66
C VAL A 143 24.85 -10.10 -17.12
N THR A 144 25.38 -9.19 -17.93
CA THR A 144 26.77 -9.30 -18.42
C THR A 144 27.75 -8.86 -17.33
N ILE A 145 28.69 -9.75 -17.01
CA ILE A 145 29.80 -9.49 -16.09
C ILE A 145 31.08 -9.37 -16.91
N ASP A 146 31.76 -8.23 -16.79
CA ASP A 146 33.01 -7.91 -17.49
C ASP A 146 33.99 -7.16 -16.58
N SER A 147 35.13 -6.73 -17.12
CA SER A 147 36.18 -6.04 -16.35
C SER A 147 35.75 -4.73 -15.70
N THR A 148 34.58 -4.17 -16.04
CA THR A 148 34.05 -2.94 -15.45
C THR A 148 33.21 -3.18 -14.20
N ASN A 149 32.65 -4.39 -14.04
CA ASN A 149 31.69 -4.72 -12.99
C ASN A 149 31.94 -6.07 -12.30
N ASN A 150 33.02 -6.78 -12.61
CA ASN A 150 33.38 -8.09 -12.08
C ASN A 150 33.92 -8.08 -10.63
N THR A 151 33.44 -7.21 -9.77
CA THR A 151 33.68 -7.31 -8.30
C THR A 151 32.38 -7.71 -7.62
N LEU A 152 32.40 -8.20 -6.38
CA LEU A 152 31.15 -8.58 -5.69
C LEU A 152 30.13 -7.42 -5.63
N ALA A 153 30.59 -6.20 -5.37
CA ALA A 153 29.80 -4.97 -5.42
C ALA A 153 29.37 -4.60 -6.84
N GLY A 154 30.27 -4.76 -7.81
CA GLY A 154 29.94 -4.54 -9.22
C GLY A 154 28.84 -5.49 -9.72
N ILE A 155 28.89 -6.77 -9.35
CA ILE A 155 27.90 -7.78 -9.69
C ILE A 155 26.57 -7.50 -8.99
N ALA A 156 26.58 -7.15 -7.70
CA ALA A 156 25.37 -6.74 -6.99
C ALA A 156 24.69 -5.55 -7.67
N ASN A 157 25.48 -4.54 -8.05
CA ASN A 157 25.00 -3.37 -8.78
C ASN A 157 24.48 -3.73 -10.17
N ALA A 158 25.18 -4.59 -10.91
CA ALA A 158 24.77 -5.04 -12.24
C ALA A 158 23.44 -5.81 -12.18
N ILE A 159 23.24 -6.68 -11.19
CA ILE A 159 21.96 -7.38 -10.98
C ILE A 159 20.85 -6.36 -10.70
N ASN A 160 21.06 -5.41 -9.80
CA ASN A 160 20.06 -4.40 -9.45
C ASN A 160 19.71 -3.46 -10.63
N GLN A 161 20.65 -3.23 -11.54
CA GLN A 161 20.47 -2.39 -12.73
C GLN A 161 19.96 -3.16 -13.96
N SER A 162 20.00 -4.50 -13.95
CA SER A 162 19.61 -5.34 -15.09
C SER A 162 18.13 -5.29 -15.46
N GLY A 163 17.28 -4.75 -14.58
CA GLY A 163 15.82 -4.80 -14.74
C GLY A 163 15.20 -6.15 -14.34
N ALA A 164 16.00 -7.14 -13.95
CA ALA A 164 15.50 -8.43 -13.48
C ALA A 164 14.56 -8.26 -12.27
N ALA A 165 13.65 -9.22 -12.09
CA ALA A 165 12.68 -9.24 -11.00
C ALA A 165 13.29 -9.68 -9.64
N VAL A 166 14.54 -9.29 -9.37
CA VAL A 166 15.28 -9.58 -8.15
C VAL A 166 15.94 -8.33 -7.58
N THR A 167 16.34 -8.39 -6.32
CA THR A 167 17.22 -7.43 -5.66
C THR A 167 18.44 -8.16 -5.13
N ALA A 168 19.62 -7.59 -5.35
CA ALA A 168 20.89 -8.09 -4.88
C ALA A 168 21.44 -7.23 -3.73
N ALA A 169 21.96 -7.87 -2.68
CA ALA A 169 22.56 -7.18 -1.54
C ALA A 169 23.73 -7.98 -0.97
N ILE A 170 24.78 -7.28 -0.50
CA ILE A 170 25.93 -7.92 0.14
C ILE A 170 25.72 -7.92 1.65
N ILE A 171 25.87 -9.08 2.27
CA ILE A 171 25.78 -9.28 3.72
C ILE A 171 27.16 -9.64 4.24
N LYS A 172 27.58 -8.98 5.33
CA LYS A 172 28.72 -9.40 6.13
C LYS A 172 28.26 -10.41 7.19
N VAL A 173 28.63 -11.67 7.03
CA VAL A 173 28.12 -12.79 7.85
C VAL A 173 28.88 -13.00 9.16
N ASP A 174 30.19 -12.70 9.19
CA ASP A 174 31.03 -12.84 10.39
C ASP A 174 32.33 -12.00 10.31
N SER A 175 33.33 -12.35 11.13
CA SER A 175 34.66 -11.72 11.19
C SER A 175 35.78 -12.62 10.65
N SER A 176 35.44 -13.66 9.87
CA SER A 176 36.43 -14.53 9.23
C SER A 176 37.19 -13.82 8.10
N SER A 177 38.15 -14.50 7.48
CA SER A 177 38.88 -14.00 6.31
C SER A 177 38.02 -13.90 5.05
N THR A 178 36.83 -14.52 5.02
CA THR A 178 35.83 -14.41 3.94
C THR A 178 34.45 -14.05 4.49
N PRO A 179 34.25 -12.83 4.99
CA PRO A 179 33.04 -12.50 5.74
C PRO A 179 31.88 -12.03 4.85
N TYR A 180 32.03 -11.88 3.53
CA TYR A 180 30.99 -11.30 2.67
C TYR A 180 30.27 -12.34 1.81
N GLN A 181 28.94 -12.23 1.68
CA GLN A 181 28.12 -13.02 0.76
C GLN A 181 27.18 -12.10 -0.03
N LEU A 182 26.96 -12.41 -1.30
CA LEU A 182 25.93 -11.81 -2.12
C LEU A 182 24.62 -12.58 -1.95
N THR A 183 23.56 -11.86 -1.65
CA THR A 183 22.19 -12.38 -1.60
C THR A 183 21.42 -11.85 -2.78
N VAL A 184 20.63 -12.71 -3.42
CA VAL A 184 19.75 -12.36 -4.54
C VAL A 184 18.35 -12.82 -4.16
N THR A 185 17.44 -11.86 -3.96
CA THR A 185 16.07 -12.12 -3.48
C THR A 185 15.08 -11.70 -4.57
N ALA A 186 14.08 -12.53 -4.86
CA ALA A 186 12.98 -12.15 -5.75
C ALA A 186 12.27 -10.89 -5.24
N LYS A 187 11.82 -10.01 -6.15
CA LYS A 187 11.05 -8.81 -5.76
C LYS A 187 9.68 -9.18 -5.21
N GLU A 188 9.04 -10.18 -5.82
CA GLU A 188 7.71 -10.66 -5.45
C GLU A 188 7.76 -12.06 -4.82
N ALA A 189 6.76 -12.37 -4.00
CA ALA A 189 6.58 -13.69 -3.40
C ALA A 189 5.79 -14.64 -4.33
N GLY A 190 5.73 -15.92 -3.99
CA GLY A 190 4.90 -16.89 -4.69
C GLY A 190 5.65 -17.77 -5.69
N GLU A 191 5.15 -18.98 -5.91
CA GLU A 191 5.75 -20.01 -6.77
C GLU A 191 5.85 -19.53 -8.23
N GLY A 192 4.85 -18.80 -8.72
CA GLY A 192 4.89 -18.19 -10.06
C GLY A 192 6.00 -17.15 -10.24
N ASN A 193 6.50 -16.58 -9.14
CA ASN A 193 7.62 -15.64 -9.10
C ASN A 193 8.92 -16.32 -8.65
N ALA A 194 9.00 -17.65 -8.71
CA ALA A 194 10.24 -18.36 -8.48
C ALA A 194 11.31 -17.89 -9.46
N VAL A 195 12.54 -17.79 -8.97
CA VAL A 195 13.69 -17.35 -9.76
C VAL A 195 14.66 -18.52 -9.87
N THR A 196 15.30 -18.69 -11.02
CA THR A 196 16.44 -19.59 -11.16
C THR A 196 17.65 -18.79 -11.66
N LEU A 197 18.82 -19.12 -11.13
CA LEU A 197 20.08 -18.51 -11.54
C LEU A 197 20.88 -19.54 -12.32
N SER A 198 21.39 -19.15 -13.47
CA SER A 198 22.34 -19.94 -14.25
C SER A 198 23.45 -19.04 -14.77
N GLN A 199 24.66 -19.57 -14.90
CA GLN A 199 25.82 -18.81 -15.35
C GLN A 199 26.56 -19.56 -16.45
N THR A 200 27.21 -18.81 -17.35
CA THR A 200 28.20 -19.39 -18.25
C THR A 200 29.46 -19.76 -17.48
N SER A 201 30.16 -20.82 -17.88
CA SER A 201 31.31 -21.45 -17.19
C SER A 201 32.53 -20.54 -16.90
N ASP A 202 32.47 -19.26 -17.27
CA ASP A 202 33.58 -18.31 -17.29
C ASP A 202 33.55 -17.25 -16.17
N ILE A 203 32.51 -17.23 -15.30
CA ILE A 203 32.49 -16.36 -14.09
C ILE A 203 33.37 -16.97 -12.97
N LYS A 204 34.67 -17.14 -13.28
CA LYS A 204 35.72 -17.67 -12.40
C LYS A 204 36.72 -16.58 -12.04
N SER A 205 36.86 -16.22 -10.76
CA SER A 205 37.92 -15.30 -10.31
C SER A 205 39.27 -15.97 -10.46
N THR A 206 40.22 -15.38 -11.21
CA THR A 206 41.63 -15.77 -11.11
C THR A 206 42.33 -14.78 -10.17
N VAL A 207 42.65 -15.21 -8.95
CA VAL A 207 43.52 -14.42 -8.05
C VAL A 207 44.96 -14.88 -8.25
N THR A 208 45.78 -14.03 -8.86
CA THR A 208 47.26 -14.16 -8.87
C THR A 208 47.79 -13.75 -7.50
N GLY A 209 48.19 -14.70 -6.67
CA GLY A 209 48.92 -14.43 -5.43
C GLY A 209 50.44 -14.53 -5.69
N GLU A 210 51.16 -13.42 -5.59
CA GLU A 210 52.63 -13.44 -5.49
C GLU A 210 53.00 -13.99 -4.11
N ILE A 211 53.87 -15.01 -4.05
CA ILE A 211 54.31 -15.59 -2.78
C ILE A 211 55.22 -14.58 -2.06
N LEU A 212 54.68 -13.84 -1.10
CA LEU A 212 55.48 -13.01 -0.19
C LEU A 212 56.12 -13.88 0.91
N GLY A 213 57.39 -14.21 0.72
CA GLY A 213 58.26 -14.77 1.76
C GLY A 213 59.36 -13.77 2.17
N ALA A 214 59.17 -13.12 3.33
CA ALA A 214 60.15 -12.38 4.14
C ALA A 214 61.03 -11.28 3.47
N GLY A 215 60.66 -10.02 3.70
CA GLY A 215 61.60 -8.90 3.79
C GLY A 215 61.70 -8.01 2.55
N ALA A 216 61.26 -6.76 2.71
CA ALA A 216 61.32 -5.70 1.72
C ALA A 216 62.74 -5.42 1.21
N ALA A 217 62.94 -5.43 -0.12
CA ALA A 217 63.71 -4.42 -0.86
C ALA A 217 63.79 -4.77 -2.35
N THR A 218 63.71 -3.73 -3.18
CA THR A 218 64.07 -3.72 -4.60
C THR A 218 65.56 -4.09 -4.76
N ALA A 219 65.91 -5.37 -4.86
CA ALA A 219 67.21 -5.85 -5.35
C ALA A 219 67.17 -7.37 -5.60
N THR A 220 67.64 -7.79 -6.78
CA THR A 220 67.99 -9.18 -7.07
C THR A 220 68.95 -9.71 -6.00
N GLN A 221 68.52 -10.68 -5.19
CA GLN A 221 69.43 -11.52 -4.42
C GLN A 221 69.03 -12.98 -4.55
N ASP A 222 70.02 -13.81 -4.83
CA ASP A 222 69.94 -15.27 -4.92
C ASP A 222 69.38 -15.87 -3.63
N ILE A 223 68.40 -16.76 -3.78
CA ILE A 223 68.05 -17.72 -2.75
C ILE A 223 68.90 -18.96 -3.02
N ASP A 224 69.95 -19.16 -2.23
CA ASP A 224 70.71 -20.40 -2.20
C ASP A 224 70.33 -21.16 -0.92
N ASP A 225 69.53 -22.23 -1.05
CA ASP A 225 69.25 -23.17 0.05
C ASP A 225 69.53 -24.63 -0.35
N ALA A 226 70.80 -25.01 -0.25
CA ALA A 226 71.19 -26.41 -0.15
C ALA A 226 70.64 -27.02 1.17
N ASN A 227 69.37 -27.45 1.19
CA ASN A 227 68.76 -28.53 1.99
C ASN A 227 67.22 -28.38 2.08
N GLY A 228 66.49 -28.91 1.08
CA GLY A 228 65.11 -29.40 1.26
C GLY A 228 64.09 -28.46 1.92
N ALA A 229 64.13 -27.16 1.67
CA ALA A 229 63.12 -26.26 2.21
C ALA A 229 61.73 -26.54 1.61
N THR A 230 60.75 -26.76 2.49
CA THR A 230 59.35 -26.92 2.12
C THR A 230 58.66 -25.57 2.23
N TYR A 231 58.24 -24.99 1.11
CA TYR A 231 57.44 -23.76 1.11
C TYR A 231 55.96 -24.14 1.21
N ALA A 232 55.36 -23.89 2.36
CA ALA A 232 53.92 -24.09 2.54
C ALA A 232 53.15 -22.99 1.81
N LEU A 233 52.25 -23.38 0.89
CA LEU A 233 51.23 -22.47 0.37
C LEU A 233 50.34 -22.08 1.55
N ARG A 234 50.57 -20.87 2.09
CA ARG A 234 49.72 -20.36 3.17
C ARG A 234 48.41 -19.95 2.49
N HIS A 235 47.34 -20.72 2.74
CA HIS A 235 45.94 -20.57 2.28
C HIS A 235 45.55 -21.45 1.07
N LEU A 236 45.22 -22.73 1.33
CA LEU A 236 44.44 -23.53 0.39
C LEU A 236 42.93 -23.32 0.64
N PRO A 237 42.11 -22.98 -0.37
CA PRO A 237 40.65 -23.02 -0.27
C PRO A 237 40.12 -24.47 -0.31
N ASN A 238 38.96 -24.69 0.33
CA ASN A 238 38.38 -26.02 0.57
C ASN A 238 37.88 -26.78 -0.69
N ALA A 239 37.86 -26.17 -1.88
CA ALA A 239 37.62 -26.81 -3.17
C ALA A 239 37.94 -25.84 -4.32
N GLY A 240 38.68 -26.28 -5.34
CA GLY A 240 39.00 -25.50 -6.53
C GLY A 240 40.13 -26.11 -7.37
N THR A 241 40.22 -25.72 -8.65
CA THR A 241 41.36 -26.09 -9.49
C THR A 241 42.49 -25.10 -9.21
N THR A 242 43.62 -25.57 -8.67
CA THR A 242 44.79 -24.72 -8.47
C THR A 242 45.71 -24.88 -9.66
N THR A 243 46.01 -23.78 -10.36
CA THR A 243 47.06 -23.76 -11.37
C THR A 243 48.30 -23.09 -10.80
N ILE A 244 49.40 -23.84 -10.75
CA ILE A 244 50.71 -23.32 -10.38
C ILE A 244 51.50 -23.18 -11.66
N LYS A 245 52.01 -21.96 -11.94
CA LYS A 245 52.88 -21.71 -13.09
C LYS A 245 54.33 -21.61 -12.61
N LEU A 246 55.17 -22.46 -13.18
CA LEU A 246 56.62 -22.50 -13.03
C LEU A 246 57.20 -22.39 -14.44
N ASP A 247 58.25 -21.60 -14.63
CA ASP A 247 58.67 -20.98 -15.90
C ASP A 247 58.29 -21.75 -17.19
N GLY A 248 57.27 -21.25 -17.89
CA GLY A 248 56.77 -21.80 -19.17
C GLY A 248 55.91 -23.09 -19.10
N ALA A 249 55.78 -23.75 -17.95
CA ALA A 249 54.94 -24.94 -17.76
C ALA A 249 53.74 -24.65 -16.85
N THR A 250 52.54 -25.05 -17.29
CA THR A 250 51.31 -24.96 -16.48
C THR A 250 51.01 -26.33 -15.88
N ILE A 251 51.08 -26.43 -14.54
CA ILE A 251 50.61 -27.62 -13.84
C ILE A 251 49.20 -27.32 -13.34
N THR A 252 48.23 -28.06 -13.86
CA THR A 252 46.85 -28.00 -13.40
C THR A 252 46.64 -29.17 -12.44
N ALA A 253 46.44 -28.87 -11.16
CA ALA A 253 46.06 -29.87 -10.17
C ALA A 253 44.64 -29.55 -9.67
N THR A 254 43.70 -30.46 -9.95
CA THR A 254 42.38 -30.42 -9.34
C THR A 254 42.50 -31.02 -7.95
N LEU A 255 42.57 -30.17 -6.92
CA LEU A 255 42.49 -30.65 -5.55
C LEU A 255 41.02 -30.95 -5.26
N GLY A 256 40.70 -32.23 -5.04
CA GLY A 256 39.37 -32.62 -4.60
C GLY A 256 39.04 -31.98 -3.25
N PRO A 257 37.76 -31.71 -2.93
CA PRO A 257 37.38 -31.35 -1.57
C PRO A 257 37.91 -32.44 -0.63
N PRO A 258 38.33 -32.12 0.62
CA PRO A 258 38.64 -33.17 1.58
C PRO A 258 37.43 -34.11 1.61
N SER A 259 37.66 -35.39 1.29
CA SER A 259 36.60 -36.38 1.15
C SER A 259 35.92 -36.58 2.50
N THR A 260 34.88 -35.81 2.75
CA THR A 260 34.09 -35.83 3.99
C THR A 260 33.09 -36.98 4.05
N GLY A 261 33.36 -38.08 3.33
CA GLY A 261 32.42 -39.21 3.23
C GLY A 261 33.03 -40.60 3.23
N LEU A 262 34.34 -40.75 3.11
CA LEU A 262 35.02 -42.05 3.17
C LEU A 262 36.39 -41.83 3.80
N SER A 263 36.57 -42.28 5.04
CA SER A 263 37.90 -42.40 5.63
C SER A 263 38.50 -43.69 5.10
N ALA A 264 39.03 -43.66 3.88
CA ALA A 264 39.91 -44.74 3.45
C ALA A 264 41.14 -44.65 4.34
N VAL A 265 41.37 -45.67 5.16
CA VAL A 265 42.59 -45.74 5.96
C VAL A 265 43.49 -46.77 5.33
N ASP A 266 44.54 -46.28 4.69
CA ASP A 266 45.68 -47.12 4.31
C ASP A 266 46.37 -47.53 5.61
N VAL A 267 46.38 -48.83 5.86
CA VAL A 267 47.07 -49.38 7.02
C VAL A 267 48.40 -49.94 6.53
N ASP A 268 49.48 -49.27 6.92
CA ASP A 268 50.84 -49.75 6.64
C ASP A 268 51.09 -51.01 7.48
N ASP A 269 51.30 -52.12 6.80
CA ASP A 269 51.36 -53.44 7.39
C ASP A 269 52.69 -53.71 8.08
N ALA A 270 52.72 -53.79 9.41
CA ALA A 270 53.91 -54.20 10.15
C ALA A 270 54.21 -55.73 10.07
N ALA A 271 53.30 -56.54 9.51
CA ALA A 271 53.28 -58.00 9.60
C ALA A 271 53.59 -58.78 8.28
N GLY A 272 53.99 -58.12 7.19
CA GLY A 272 54.68 -58.76 6.05
C GLY A 272 53.91 -58.88 4.72
N THR A 273 54.63 -59.03 3.60
CA THR A 273 54.13 -58.87 2.22
C THR A 273 52.94 -59.78 1.84
N LEU A 274 51.90 -59.20 1.24
CA LEU A 274 50.79 -59.92 0.61
C LEU A 274 51.26 -60.71 -0.63
N THR A 275 50.94 -62.00 -0.69
CA THR A 275 51.32 -62.87 -1.81
C THR A 275 50.15 -63.11 -2.77
N VAL A 276 50.35 -62.82 -4.07
CA VAL A 276 49.34 -63.06 -5.12
C VAL A 276 48.92 -64.54 -5.13
N GLY A 277 47.60 -64.78 -5.14
CA GLY A 277 47.02 -66.13 -5.14
C GLY A 277 46.89 -66.80 -3.77
N ARG A 278 47.31 -66.15 -2.67
CA ARG A 278 47.01 -66.60 -1.30
C ARG A 278 45.74 -65.93 -0.76
N GLU A 279 45.02 -66.65 0.09
CA GLU A 279 43.87 -66.15 0.84
C GLU A 279 44.30 -65.65 2.23
N TYR A 280 43.77 -64.50 2.61
CA TYR A 280 43.98 -63.87 3.92
C TYR A 280 42.63 -63.62 4.57
N SER A 281 42.55 -63.88 5.86
CA SER A 281 41.34 -63.69 6.67
C SER A 281 41.50 -62.47 7.57
N TYR A 282 40.50 -61.59 7.56
CA TYR A 282 40.51 -60.31 8.27
C TYR A 282 39.40 -60.25 9.31
N VAL A 283 39.74 -59.67 10.47
CA VAL A 283 38.77 -59.31 11.52
C VAL A 283 39.03 -57.90 12.01
N VAL A 284 37.95 -57.16 12.23
CA VAL A 284 37.99 -55.82 12.82
C VAL A 284 37.31 -55.84 14.16
N SER A 285 37.95 -55.23 15.14
CA SER A 285 37.41 -55.04 16.47
C SER A 285 37.26 -53.56 16.83
N ALA A 286 36.15 -53.21 17.49
CA ALA A 286 35.92 -51.88 18.03
C ALA A 286 36.53 -51.74 19.43
N VAL A 287 37.15 -50.58 19.69
CA VAL A 287 37.72 -50.20 21.00
C VAL A 287 36.93 -49.02 21.54
N ASP A 288 36.33 -49.19 22.71
CA ASP A 288 35.65 -48.15 23.46
C ASP A 288 36.35 -47.87 24.80
N ALA A 289 35.75 -47.00 25.63
CA ALA A 289 36.31 -46.60 26.93
C ALA A 289 36.47 -47.76 27.94
N SER A 290 35.85 -48.92 27.69
CA SER A 290 35.86 -50.14 28.50
C SER A 290 36.89 -51.17 28.00
N GLY A 291 37.57 -50.89 26.89
CA GLY A 291 38.49 -51.81 26.23
C GLY A 291 38.01 -52.23 24.84
N GLU A 292 38.56 -53.32 24.31
CA GLU A 292 38.24 -53.86 22.99
C GLU A 292 37.08 -54.86 23.11
N THR A 293 35.92 -54.55 22.53
CA THR A 293 34.62 -55.13 22.99
C THR A 293 33.76 -55.72 21.86
N LEU A 294 33.87 -55.18 20.64
CA LEU A 294 33.16 -55.47 19.37
C LEU A 294 33.85 -56.25 18.24
N GLN A 295 33.60 -57.53 17.90
CA GLN A 295 34.28 -58.16 16.73
C GLN A 295 33.39 -58.32 15.49
N SER A 296 33.91 -57.99 14.30
CA SER A 296 33.25 -58.22 13.02
C SER A 296 33.24 -59.71 12.64
N ALA A 297 32.37 -60.09 11.69
CA ALA A 297 32.51 -61.39 11.04
C ALA A 297 33.86 -61.49 10.32
N ILE A 298 34.47 -62.68 10.32
CA ILE A 298 35.70 -62.96 9.58
C ILE A 298 35.41 -62.82 8.09
N THR A 299 36.17 -61.98 7.41
CA THR A 299 36.10 -61.84 5.95
C THR A 299 37.39 -62.34 5.33
N SER A 300 37.31 -63.37 4.50
CA SER A 300 38.47 -63.91 3.79
C SER A 300 38.50 -63.39 2.35
N ARG A 301 39.70 -63.01 1.88
CA ARG A 301 39.93 -62.55 0.50
C ARG A 301 41.24 -63.08 -0.06
N THR A 302 41.19 -63.50 -1.32
CA THR A 302 42.37 -63.89 -2.11
C THR A 302 42.97 -62.69 -2.82
N VAL A 303 44.30 -62.56 -2.81
CA VAL A 303 45.01 -61.50 -3.56
C VAL A 303 44.93 -61.80 -5.06
N GLY A 304 44.27 -60.93 -5.83
CA GLY A 304 44.07 -61.09 -7.28
C GLY A 304 45.31 -60.72 -8.12
N ALA A 305 45.46 -61.35 -9.29
CA ALA A 305 46.56 -61.03 -10.21
C ALA A 305 46.43 -59.59 -10.76
N GLY A 306 47.39 -58.73 -10.44
CA GLY A 306 47.42 -57.31 -10.86
C GLY A 306 46.95 -56.30 -9.80
N ASN A 307 46.51 -56.75 -8.62
CA ASN A 307 46.18 -55.89 -7.48
C ASN A 307 47.05 -56.27 -6.28
N GLU A 308 48.06 -55.44 -5.96
CA GLU A 308 48.89 -55.56 -4.75
C GLU A 308 48.19 -54.99 -3.50
N ALA A 309 46.85 -54.98 -3.45
CA ALA A 309 46.11 -54.52 -2.29
C ALA A 309 44.76 -55.23 -2.13
N ILE A 310 44.35 -55.47 -0.88
CA ILE A 310 43.03 -55.97 -0.51
C ILE A 310 42.23 -54.83 0.14
N ASP A 311 41.10 -54.48 -0.47
CA ASP A 311 40.11 -53.60 0.13
C ASP A 311 38.97 -54.39 0.76
N PHE A 312 38.52 -53.97 1.94
CA PHE A 312 37.26 -54.39 2.52
C PHE A 312 36.64 -53.27 3.38
N SER A 313 35.32 -53.31 3.55
CA SER A 313 34.59 -52.27 4.29
C SER A 313 33.79 -52.88 5.43
N PHE A 314 33.58 -52.11 6.49
CA PHE A 314 32.69 -52.45 7.58
C PHE A 314 31.91 -51.23 8.07
N ASP A 315 30.75 -51.46 8.67
CA ASP A 315 29.88 -50.41 9.19
C ASP A 315 30.34 -49.94 10.57
N ARG A 316 30.14 -48.66 10.86
CA ARG A 316 30.54 -48.06 12.13
C ARG A 316 29.77 -48.66 13.31
N VAL A 317 30.50 -49.00 14.38
CA VAL A 317 29.96 -49.35 15.69
C VAL A 317 29.77 -48.09 16.52
N VAL A 318 28.52 -47.81 16.92
CA VAL A 318 28.19 -46.62 17.71
C VAL A 318 28.83 -46.73 19.09
N GLY A 319 29.65 -45.74 19.46
CA GLY A 319 30.34 -45.68 20.76
C GLY A 319 31.80 -46.14 20.73
N ALA A 320 32.28 -46.66 19.60
CA ALA A 320 33.69 -46.91 19.40
C ALA A 320 34.50 -45.60 19.40
N THR A 321 35.72 -45.66 19.93
CA THR A 321 36.71 -44.58 19.86
C THR A 321 37.80 -44.88 18.84
N SER A 322 38.06 -46.16 18.58
CA SER A 322 38.93 -46.63 17.52
C SER A 322 38.56 -48.05 17.09
N TYR A 323 39.17 -48.52 16.01
CA TYR A 323 39.07 -49.87 15.48
C TYR A 323 40.46 -50.46 15.34
N ARG A 324 40.58 -51.77 15.52
CA ARG A 324 41.82 -52.54 15.31
C ARG A 324 41.56 -53.61 14.26
N VAL A 325 42.52 -53.81 13.36
CA VAL A 325 42.39 -54.75 12.24
C VAL A 325 43.44 -55.82 12.32
N TYR A 326 42.98 -57.06 12.31
CA TYR A 326 43.81 -58.26 12.40
C TYR A 326 43.78 -59.03 11.08
N ARG A 327 44.91 -59.64 10.72
CA ARG A 327 45.09 -60.44 9.51
C ARG A 327 45.80 -61.75 9.81
N LEU A 328 45.26 -62.86 9.31
CA LEU A 328 45.92 -64.17 9.30
C LEU A 328 46.00 -64.71 7.85
N ASP A 329 47.06 -65.44 7.53
CA ASP A 329 47.13 -66.18 6.27
C ASP A 329 46.41 -67.55 6.35
N ASP A 330 46.10 -68.15 5.20
CA ASP A 330 45.36 -69.43 5.12
C ASP A 330 46.06 -70.59 5.86
N THR A 331 47.40 -70.55 5.99
CA THR A 331 48.15 -71.58 6.74
C THR A 331 48.10 -71.38 8.26
N GLU A 332 48.11 -70.14 8.73
CA GLU A 332 47.94 -69.78 10.15
C GLU A 332 46.48 -69.95 10.61
N TYR A 333 45.52 -69.66 9.73
CA TYR A 333 44.10 -69.89 9.95
C TYR A 333 43.76 -71.39 10.03
N ALA A 334 44.40 -72.23 9.22
CA ALA A 334 44.23 -73.69 9.29
C ALA A 334 44.88 -74.31 10.55
N ALA A 335 45.99 -73.75 11.03
CA ALA A 335 46.72 -74.23 12.22
C ALA A 335 45.97 -73.98 13.54
N THR A 336 44.97 -73.09 13.54
CA THR A 336 44.13 -72.75 14.70
C THR A 336 42.83 -73.56 14.80
N GLY A 337 42.62 -74.55 13.92
CA GLY A 337 41.58 -75.58 14.09
C GLY A 337 40.29 -75.40 13.28
N GLY A 338 40.20 -74.37 12.43
CA GLY A 338 39.32 -74.35 11.25
C GLY A 338 37.84 -74.72 11.46
N ALA A 339 37.17 -74.11 12.46
CA ALA A 339 35.73 -73.81 12.52
C ALA A 339 35.40 -73.27 13.93
N GLY A 340 35.09 -71.99 14.05
CA GLY A 340 34.63 -71.37 15.31
C GLY A 340 35.68 -70.58 16.09
N LEU A 341 36.51 -69.79 15.42
CA LEU A 341 37.41 -68.84 16.07
C LEU A 341 36.63 -67.62 16.57
N GLU A 342 36.83 -67.24 17.84
CA GLU A 342 36.44 -65.94 18.37
C GLU A 342 37.66 -65.01 18.26
N ALA A 343 37.50 -63.71 17.98
CA ALA A 343 38.66 -62.85 17.70
C ALA A 343 39.56 -62.54 18.92
N ALA A 344 39.27 -63.13 20.08
CA ALA A 344 40.26 -63.27 21.16
C ALA A 344 41.46 -64.14 20.75
N ASP A 345 41.29 -65.04 19.78
CA ASP A 345 42.37 -65.91 19.27
C ASP A 345 43.32 -65.15 18.32
N PHE A 346 42.83 -64.13 17.61
CA PHE A 346 43.63 -63.25 16.72
C PHE A 346 44.56 -62.31 17.52
N GLN A 347 44.23 -62.03 18.79
CA GLN A 347 45.04 -61.19 19.68
C GLN A 347 46.31 -61.88 20.18
N GLN A 348 46.33 -63.22 20.24
CA GLN A 348 47.45 -63.97 20.82
C GLN A 348 48.61 -64.22 19.85
N GLN A 349 48.42 -63.99 18.55
CA GLN A 349 49.42 -64.22 17.50
C GLN A 349 50.10 -62.94 16.96
N ASP A 350 49.91 -61.80 17.62
CA ASP A 350 50.48 -60.49 17.24
C ASP A 350 50.10 -60.05 15.80
N SER A 351 48.91 -60.46 15.37
CA SER A 351 48.40 -60.34 14.00
C SER A 351 47.75 -58.97 13.69
N LEU A 352 48.00 -57.97 14.53
CA LEU A 352 47.46 -56.62 14.40
C LEU A 352 48.20 -55.90 13.25
N ILE A 353 47.49 -55.66 12.15
CA ILE A 353 48.06 -54.93 11.01
C ILE A 353 47.86 -53.43 11.14
N GLY A 354 46.87 -52.97 11.93
CA GLY A 354 46.85 -51.58 12.40
C GLY A 354 45.59 -51.11 13.10
N THR A 355 45.57 -49.83 13.43
CA THR A 355 44.55 -49.19 14.27
C THR A 355 44.04 -47.89 13.68
N VAL A 356 42.74 -47.62 13.81
CA VAL A 356 42.08 -46.44 13.21
C VAL A 356 41.19 -45.76 14.22
N THR A 357 41.35 -44.46 14.43
CA THR A 357 40.46 -43.68 15.30
C THR A 357 39.09 -43.50 14.64
N ASP A 358 38.01 -43.68 15.40
CA ASP A 358 36.65 -43.41 14.93
C ASP A 358 36.46 -41.90 14.75
N THR A 359 36.16 -41.50 13.52
CA THR A 359 35.91 -40.12 13.10
C THR A 359 34.43 -39.79 12.98
N GLY A 360 33.54 -40.75 13.26
CA GLY A 360 32.09 -40.58 13.17
C GLY A 360 31.49 -40.88 11.78
N ALA A 361 32.26 -41.50 10.87
CA ALA A 361 31.80 -41.85 9.52
C ALA A 361 30.84 -43.06 9.54
N GLY A 362 29.84 -43.13 8.64
CA GLY A 362 28.85 -44.22 8.66
C GLY A 362 29.42 -45.63 8.37
N SER A 363 30.48 -45.70 7.57
CA SER A 363 31.19 -46.94 7.20
C SER A 363 32.67 -46.61 6.95
N TYR A 364 33.53 -47.59 7.17
CA TYR A 364 34.98 -47.51 6.99
C TYR A 364 35.41 -48.49 5.91
N THR A 365 36.34 -48.07 5.04
CA THR A 365 36.99 -48.96 4.06
C THR A 365 38.48 -49.03 4.40
N PHE A 366 38.96 -50.26 4.56
CA PHE A 366 40.34 -50.58 4.84
C PHE A 366 41.00 -51.12 3.59
N ARG A 367 42.21 -50.63 3.34
CA ARG A 367 43.08 -51.09 2.26
C ARG A 367 44.37 -51.61 2.86
N ASP A 368 44.60 -52.91 2.73
CA ASP A 368 45.87 -53.57 3.06
C ASP A 368 46.71 -53.66 1.78
N THR A 369 47.82 -52.93 1.72
CA THR A 369 48.65 -52.77 0.52
C THR A 369 49.93 -53.60 0.52
N GLY A 370 50.25 -54.31 1.62
CA GLY A 370 51.54 -55.00 1.79
C GLY A 370 52.77 -54.07 1.69
N GLN A 371 53.92 -54.54 2.18
CA GLN A 371 55.19 -53.77 2.33
C GLN A 371 55.83 -53.20 1.02
N ALA A 372 55.17 -53.24 -0.15
CA ALA A 372 55.72 -52.76 -1.42
C ALA A 372 55.43 -51.27 -1.73
N GLN A 373 54.64 -50.58 -0.91
CA GLN A 373 54.35 -49.14 -1.08
C GLN A 373 54.92 -48.34 0.10
N GLN A 374 56.25 -48.32 0.23
CA GLN A 374 56.92 -47.35 1.11
C GLN A 374 56.51 -45.92 0.73
N ALA A 375 56.22 -45.14 1.77
CA ALA A 375 56.01 -43.70 1.78
C ALA A 375 56.76 -42.97 0.64
N GLY A 376 56.01 -42.41 -0.31
CA GLY A 376 56.55 -41.42 -1.26
C GLY A 376 56.36 -41.67 -2.76
N GLN A 377 55.48 -42.57 -3.21
CA GLN A 377 55.26 -42.77 -4.66
C GLN A 377 53.79 -43.04 -5.04
N ARG A 378 52.93 -42.01 -4.96
CA ARG A 378 51.93 -41.79 -6.03
C ARG A 378 52.52 -40.78 -7.01
N ALA A 379 53.57 -41.20 -7.71
CA ALA A 379 54.20 -40.41 -8.75
C ALA A 379 53.31 -40.42 -9.99
N LEU A 380 52.63 -39.30 -10.24
CA LEU A 380 52.08 -39.02 -11.57
C LEU A 380 53.26 -38.90 -12.54
N ALA A 381 53.26 -39.69 -13.59
CA ALA A 381 54.31 -39.70 -14.60
C ALA A 381 54.41 -38.35 -15.31
N ALA A 382 55.39 -37.52 -14.92
CA ALA A 382 56.04 -36.51 -15.76
C ALA A 382 57.26 -35.90 -15.02
N SER A 383 58.38 -36.62 -14.93
CA SER A 383 59.65 -35.98 -14.62
C SER A 383 60.25 -35.41 -15.89
N THR A 384 60.15 -34.09 -16.08
CA THR A 384 61.07 -33.40 -16.99
C THR A 384 61.83 -32.26 -16.30
N GLN A 385 61.36 -31.68 -15.18
CA GLN A 385 61.99 -30.47 -14.61
C GLN A 385 62.14 -30.40 -13.07
N GLY A 386 62.28 -31.53 -12.34
CA GLY A 386 62.95 -31.51 -11.02
C GLY A 386 62.19 -31.01 -9.76
N TYR A 387 60.85 -31.02 -9.71
CA TYR A 387 60.05 -30.70 -8.51
C TYR A 387 59.01 -31.80 -8.18
N THR A 388 58.44 -31.78 -6.96
CA THR A 388 57.39 -32.71 -6.51
C THR A 388 56.25 -31.94 -5.82
N LEU A 389 54.99 -32.23 -6.17
CA LEU A 389 53.76 -31.66 -5.58
C LEU A 389 53.12 -32.68 -4.64
N THR A 390 52.74 -32.27 -3.43
CA THR A 390 52.10 -33.16 -2.46
C THR A 390 50.59 -32.90 -2.42
N GLU A 391 49.78 -33.89 -2.83
CA GLU A 391 48.31 -33.77 -2.92
C GLU A 391 47.64 -33.42 -1.57
N THR A 392 48.20 -33.88 -0.45
CA THR A 392 47.59 -33.73 0.88
C THR A 392 47.79 -32.36 1.52
N THR A 393 48.84 -31.62 1.15
CA THR A 393 49.23 -30.36 1.82
C THR A 393 49.38 -29.16 0.88
N GLY A 394 49.38 -29.40 -0.44
CA GLY A 394 49.62 -28.34 -1.44
C GLY A 394 51.05 -27.79 -1.46
N ALA A 395 52.01 -28.43 -0.77
CA ALA A 395 53.40 -27.98 -0.77
C ALA A 395 54.12 -28.36 -2.07
N VAL A 396 54.93 -27.43 -2.59
CA VAL A 396 55.85 -27.65 -3.73
C VAL A 396 57.26 -27.84 -3.18
N VAL A 397 57.90 -28.94 -3.56
CA VAL A 397 59.28 -29.27 -3.13
C VAL A 397 60.20 -29.28 -4.36
N PHE A 398 61.21 -28.43 -4.35
CA PHE A 398 62.23 -28.33 -5.40
C PHE A 398 63.37 -29.33 -5.11
N ARG A 399 63.87 -30.04 -6.13
CA ARG A 399 64.94 -31.05 -5.94
C ARG A 399 66.35 -30.50 -6.19
N GLN A 400 66.50 -29.27 -6.68
CA GLN A 400 67.78 -28.60 -6.94
C GLN A 400 67.67 -27.08 -6.73
N SER A 401 68.80 -26.41 -6.46
CA SER A 401 68.89 -24.95 -6.33
C SER A 401 68.61 -24.28 -7.68
N GLN A 402 67.59 -23.43 -7.74
CA GLN A 402 67.26 -22.58 -8.90
C GLN A 402 66.69 -21.23 -8.46
N THR A 403 67.08 -20.17 -9.16
CA THR A 403 66.62 -18.79 -8.91
C THR A 403 65.42 -18.47 -9.81
N GLU A 404 64.20 -18.82 -9.40
CA GLU A 404 62.99 -18.55 -10.19
C GLU A 404 61.80 -18.07 -9.33
N ALA A 405 60.96 -17.20 -9.90
CA ALA A 405 59.77 -16.65 -9.25
C ALA A 405 58.58 -17.62 -9.37
N VAL A 406 57.98 -17.99 -8.24
CA VAL A 406 56.81 -18.88 -8.19
C VAL A 406 55.52 -18.06 -8.04
N THR A 407 54.58 -18.20 -8.98
CA THR A 407 53.25 -17.56 -8.92
C THR A 407 52.16 -18.62 -8.80
N ALA A 408 51.29 -18.50 -7.79
CA ALA A 408 50.14 -19.38 -7.59
C ALA A 408 48.83 -18.66 -7.95
N ASN A 409 48.02 -19.29 -8.81
CA ASN A 409 46.72 -18.75 -9.22
C ASN A 409 45.60 -19.58 -8.58
N TYR A 410 44.68 -18.90 -7.90
CA TYR A 410 43.48 -19.51 -7.32
C TYR A 410 42.25 -19.18 -8.18
N GLU A 411 41.46 -20.20 -8.56
CA GLU A 411 40.16 -20.02 -9.20
C GLU A 411 39.03 -20.05 -8.16
N TYR A 412 38.26 -18.96 -8.01
CA TYR A 412 37.00 -18.95 -7.23
C TYR A 412 35.80 -18.89 -8.17
N ASP A 413 34.93 -19.90 -8.11
CA ASP A 413 33.64 -19.87 -8.81
C ASP A 413 32.64 -19.03 -8.01
N LEU A 414 31.90 -18.14 -8.67
CA LEU A 414 30.70 -17.54 -8.06
C LEU A 414 29.62 -18.62 -8.02
N GLU A 415 29.26 -19.11 -6.84
CA GLU A 415 28.25 -20.17 -6.70
C GLU A 415 27.05 -19.68 -5.91
N PHE A 416 25.84 -19.99 -6.35
CA PHE A 416 24.61 -19.67 -5.63
C PHE A 416 23.95 -20.93 -5.06
N LYS A 417 23.57 -20.86 -3.78
CA LYS A 417 22.73 -21.86 -3.12
C LYS A 417 21.38 -21.24 -2.78
N GLN A 418 20.30 -21.98 -3.04
CA GLN A 418 18.97 -21.56 -2.63
C GLN A 418 18.88 -21.60 -1.10
N SER A 419 18.51 -20.48 -0.51
CA SER A 419 18.36 -20.32 0.95
C SER A 419 16.89 -20.33 1.37
N GLU A 420 16.01 -19.76 0.54
CA GLU A 420 14.55 -19.83 0.72
C GLU A 420 13.91 -20.13 -0.64
N ALA A 421 12.98 -21.09 -0.66
CA ALA A 421 12.18 -21.38 -1.84
C ALA A 421 10.98 -20.42 -1.92
N ALA A 422 10.64 -20.01 -3.14
CA ALA A 422 9.35 -19.38 -3.39
C ALA A 422 8.22 -20.36 -3.03
N GLN A 423 7.20 -19.85 -2.35
CA GLN A 423 6.00 -20.60 -2.02
C GLN A 423 4.79 -19.66 -2.07
N ASP A 424 3.62 -20.19 -2.41
CA ASP A 424 2.36 -19.44 -2.40
C ASP A 424 1.75 -19.40 -0.99
N ALA A 425 0.96 -18.36 -0.72
CA ALA A 425 0.02 -18.33 0.39
C ALA A 425 -1.11 -19.32 0.12
N ILE A 426 -1.49 -20.10 1.14
CA ILE A 426 -2.57 -21.08 1.07
C ILE A 426 -3.60 -20.75 2.14
N LEU A 427 -4.83 -20.55 1.69
CA LEU A 427 -6.00 -20.31 2.53
C LEU A 427 -7.05 -21.37 2.26
N GLU A 428 -7.81 -21.71 3.28
CA GLU A 428 -9.01 -22.53 3.15
C GLU A 428 -10.22 -21.69 3.57
N PHE A 429 -11.27 -21.68 2.75
CA PHE A 429 -12.55 -21.05 3.04
C PHE A 429 -13.58 -22.10 3.43
N GLY A 430 -14.27 -21.87 4.55
CA GLY A 430 -15.18 -22.83 5.15
C GLY A 430 -14.49 -23.86 6.05
N ALA A 431 -15.26 -24.83 6.54
CA ALA A 431 -14.78 -25.88 7.44
C ALA A 431 -15.13 -27.27 6.91
N GLY A 432 -14.30 -28.27 7.24
CA GLY A 432 -14.53 -29.68 6.90
C GLY A 432 -14.15 -30.04 5.46
N ALA A 433 -14.66 -31.17 4.97
CA ALA A 433 -14.23 -31.80 3.72
C ALA A 433 -14.56 -30.99 2.43
N ASN A 434 -15.41 -29.98 2.53
CA ASN A 434 -15.83 -29.13 1.40
C ASN A 434 -15.18 -27.74 1.44
N ALA A 435 -14.12 -27.55 2.24
CA ALA A 435 -13.42 -26.27 2.28
C ALA A 435 -12.78 -25.95 0.92
N ILE A 436 -12.86 -24.69 0.51
CA ILE A 436 -12.30 -24.23 -0.77
C ILE A 436 -10.86 -23.78 -0.52
N THR A 437 -9.89 -24.48 -1.09
CA THR A 437 -8.48 -24.09 -1.02
C THR A 437 -8.16 -23.04 -2.08
N VAL A 438 -7.58 -21.92 -1.65
CA VAL A 438 -7.15 -20.82 -2.51
C VAL A 438 -5.65 -20.63 -2.37
N ARG A 439 -4.96 -20.54 -3.52
CA ARG A 439 -3.53 -20.25 -3.61
C ARG A 439 -3.32 -18.85 -4.14
N LYS A 440 -2.40 -18.10 -3.53
CA LYS A 440 -2.05 -16.73 -3.94
C LYS A 440 -0.55 -16.51 -3.87
N SER A 441 0.00 -15.77 -4.83
CA SER A 441 1.42 -15.44 -4.86
C SER A 441 1.83 -14.39 -3.80
N THR A 442 0.87 -13.74 -3.14
CA THR A 442 1.13 -12.66 -2.18
C THR A 442 0.36 -12.86 -0.87
N ASN A 443 0.87 -12.25 0.20
CA ASN A 443 0.21 -12.17 1.50
C ASN A 443 -0.82 -11.02 1.58
N THR A 444 -0.95 -10.20 0.54
CA THR A 444 -2.01 -9.19 0.40
C THR A 444 -2.96 -9.61 -0.70
N ILE A 445 -4.15 -10.07 -0.33
CA ILE A 445 -5.08 -10.75 -1.22
C ILE A 445 -6.30 -9.86 -1.41
N THR A 446 -6.58 -9.48 -2.65
CA THR A 446 -7.63 -8.48 -3.00
C THR A 446 -8.74 -9.05 -3.88
N ASP A 447 -8.62 -10.29 -4.34
CA ASP A 447 -9.37 -10.85 -5.47
C ASP A 447 -10.09 -12.17 -5.13
N VAL A 448 -10.19 -12.51 -3.85
CA VAL A 448 -10.86 -13.75 -3.39
C VAL A 448 -12.27 -13.48 -2.93
N ILE A 449 -12.45 -12.43 -2.14
CA ILE A 449 -13.76 -11.91 -1.77
C ILE A 449 -13.85 -10.53 -2.43
N GLU A 450 -14.85 -10.34 -3.30
CA GLU A 450 -15.03 -9.10 -4.02
C GLU A 450 -15.15 -7.91 -3.04
N GLY A 451 -14.30 -6.89 -3.25
CA GLY A 451 -14.27 -5.71 -2.39
C GLY A 451 -13.58 -5.91 -1.03
N VAL A 452 -12.93 -7.05 -0.76
CA VAL A 452 -12.23 -7.29 0.51
C VAL A 452 -10.75 -7.53 0.27
N THR A 453 -9.93 -6.83 1.05
CA THR A 453 -8.48 -7.02 1.09
C THR A 453 -8.09 -7.73 2.37
N LEU A 454 -7.46 -8.89 2.25
CA LEU A 454 -6.90 -9.67 3.35
C LEU A 454 -5.38 -9.46 3.38
N SER A 455 -4.84 -9.11 4.54
CA SER A 455 -3.39 -9.05 4.77
C SER A 455 -2.99 -10.13 5.76
N LEU A 456 -2.34 -11.17 5.27
CA LEU A 456 -1.90 -12.33 6.03
C LEU A 456 -0.61 -12.01 6.77
N LYS A 457 -0.58 -12.31 8.07
CA LYS A 457 0.55 -12.01 8.96
C LYS A 457 1.20 -13.27 9.51
N LYS A 458 0.40 -14.32 9.76
CA LYS A 458 0.86 -15.58 10.32
C LYS A 458 0.08 -16.75 9.73
N ALA A 459 0.74 -17.88 9.51
CA ALA A 459 0.09 -19.15 9.22
C ALA A 459 -0.19 -19.91 10.53
N ASP A 460 -1.43 -20.38 10.69
CA ASP A 460 -1.86 -21.23 11.79
C ASP A 460 -2.96 -22.16 11.27
N ALA A 461 -2.59 -23.41 11.01
CA ALA A 461 -3.49 -24.38 10.40
C ALA A 461 -4.59 -24.89 11.33
N ALA A 462 -4.50 -24.62 12.64
CA ALA A 462 -5.46 -25.03 13.66
C ALA A 462 -6.44 -23.91 14.03
N ALA A 463 -6.06 -22.65 13.83
CA ALA A 463 -6.90 -21.50 14.15
C ALA A 463 -7.87 -21.16 12.99
N THR A 464 -9.17 -21.25 13.27
CA THR A 464 -10.20 -20.69 12.40
C THR A 464 -10.37 -19.20 12.69
N VAL A 465 -10.25 -18.39 11.65
CA VAL A 465 -10.46 -16.95 11.71
C VAL A 465 -11.79 -16.61 11.03
N ILE A 466 -12.60 -15.81 11.70
CA ILE A 466 -13.86 -15.28 11.16
C ILE A 466 -13.57 -13.87 10.66
N VAL A 467 -13.81 -13.65 9.38
CA VAL A 467 -13.82 -12.32 8.76
C VAL A 467 -15.26 -11.88 8.62
N ASP A 468 -15.65 -10.86 9.36
CA ASP A 468 -17.00 -10.32 9.35
C ASP A 468 -17.03 -8.98 8.60
N VAL A 469 -17.81 -8.90 7.52
CA VAL A 469 -18.04 -7.68 6.74
C VAL A 469 -19.42 -7.14 7.07
N SER A 470 -19.47 -5.93 7.60
CA SER A 470 -20.71 -5.27 8.02
C SER A 470 -20.78 -3.82 7.52
N ARG A 471 -21.95 -3.19 7.66
CA ARG A 471 -22.09 -1.76 7.35
C ARG A 471 -21.31 -0.91 8.35
N ASN A 472 -20.69 0.17 7.90
CA ASN A 472 -19.98 1.09 8.78
C ASN A 472 -20.95 2.00 9.56
N THR A 473 -21.52 1.49 10.66
CA THR A 473 -22.41 2.27 11.54
C THR A 473 -21.66 3.28 12.40
N LEU A 474 -20.39 3.01 12.74
CA LEU A 474 -19.54 3.88 13.54
C LEU A 474 -19.25 5.21 12.83
N GLY A 475 -19.01 5.18 11.52
CA GLY A 475 -18.82 6.38 10.71
C GLY A 475 -20.03 7.30 10.76
N VAL A 476 -21.24 6.75 10.60
CA VAL A 476 -22.49 7.53 10.66
C VAL A 476 -22.73 8.07 12.07
N SER A 477 -22.58 7.24 13.11
CA SER A 477 -22.73 7.68 14.51
C SER A 477 -21.74 8.78 14.88
N SER A 478 -20.51 8.71 14.38
CA SER A 478 -19.49 9.75 14.59
C SER A 478 -19.86 11.06 13.90
N ALA A 479 -20.38 10.98 12.67
CA ALA A 479 -20.85 12.16 11.93
C ALA A 479 -22.05 12.84 12.62
N VAL A 480 -23.01 12.07 13.15
CA VAL A 480 -24.12 12.61 13.96
C VAL A 480 -23.59 13.27 15.23
N SER A 481 -22.64 12.64 15.92
CA SER A 481 -22.00 13.20 17.12
C SER A 481 -21.24 14.50 16.85
N ALA A 482 -20.53 14.57 15.72
CA ALA A 482 -19.85 15.78 15.27
C ALA A 482 -20.84 16.92 14.98
N LEU A 483 -21.98 16.64 14.33
CA LEU A 483 -23.02 17.63 14.09
C LEU A 483 -23.58 18.18 15.39
N VAL A 484 -24.00 17.31 16.32
CA VAL A 484 -24.54 17.74 17.62
C VAL A 484 -23.51 18.54 18.42
N SER A 485 -22.24 18.14 18.38
CA SER A 485 -21.17 18.86 19.07
C SER A 485 -20.97 20.27 18.48
N ALA A 486 -20.96 20.40 17.15
CA ALA A 486 -20.84 21.69 16.47
C ALA A 486 -22.05 22.59 16.75
N LEU A 487 -23.27 22.03 16.77
CA LEU A 487 -24.49 22.76 17.12
C LEU A 487 -24.44 23.27 18.56
N ASN A 488 -24.08 22.41 19.52
CA ASN A 488 -23.99 22.80 20.93
C ASN A 488 -22.89 23.83 21.19
N ALA A 489 -21.75 23.74 20.49
CA ALA A 489 -20.70 24.75 20.58
C ALA A 489 -21.18 26.11 20.04
N THR A 490 -21.91 26.11 18.91
CA THR A 490 -22.50 27.31 18.33
C THR A 490 -23.53 27.92 19.27
N GLU A 491 -24.41 27.10 19.84
CA GLU A 491 -25.43 27.53 20.78
C GLU A 491 -24.84 28.09 22.07
N SER A 492 -23.78 27.46 22.61
CA SER A 492 -23.05 27.96 23.78
C SER A 492 -22.45 29.34 23.51
N PHE A 493 -21.80 29.52 22.36
CA PHE A 493 -21.25 30.82 21.94
C PHE A 493 -22.35 31.89 21.80
N ILE A 494 -23.51 31.53 21.23
CA ILE A 494 -24.64 32.45 21.12
C ILE A 494 -25.12 32.87 22.51
N GLN A 495 -25.29 31.93 23.44
CA GLN A 495 -25.74 32.24 24.81
C GLN A 495 -24.76 33.14 25.56
N GLU A 496 -23.46 32.83 25.50
CA GLU A 496 -22.39 33.65 26.11
C GLU A 496 -22.38 35.09 25.59
N ASN A 497 -22.89 35.34 24.39
CA ASN A 497 -22.88 36.66 23.76
C ASN A 497 -24.27 37.32 23.69
N THR A 498 -25.33 36.64 24.12
CA THR A 498 -26.72 37.13 24.11
C THR A 498 -27.40 37.08 25.47
N PHE A 499 -26.64 36.92 26.56
CA PHE A 499 -27.21 36.90 27.91
C PHE A 499 -27.70 38.27 28.37
N PHE A 500 -28.62 38.25 29.35
CA PHE A 500 -28.98 39.39 30.18
C PHE A 500 -28.97 38.94 31.64
N ASP A 501 -28.15 39.59 32.45
CA ASP A 501 -28.09 39.37 33.89
C ASP A 501 -29.00 40.40 34.59
N SER A 502 -30.07 39.91 35.22
CA SER A 502 -31.04 40.77 35.90
C SER A 502 -30.52 41.41 37.18
N ASP A 503 -29.47 40.86 37.78
CA ASP A 503 -28.91 41.33 39.04
C ASP A 503 -27.90 42.47 38.80
N THR A 504 -27.06 42.33 37.75
CA THR A 504 -26.06 43.34 37.38
C THR A 504 -26.56 44.34 36.32
N ASN A 505 -27.68 44.04 35.64
CA ASN A 505 -28.14 44.71 34.43
C ASN A 505 -27.11 44.69 33.28
N GLU A 506 -26.21 43.70 33.26
CA GLU A 506 -25.24 43.51 32.18
C GLU A 506 -25.83 42.66 31.04
N THR A 507 -25.44 42.98 29.81
CA THR A 507 -25.86 42.27 28.60
C THR A 507 -24.65 41.78 27.81
N GLY A 508 -24.77 40.62 27.18
CA GLY A 508 -23.85 40.19 26.14
C GLY A 508 -23.85 41.16 24.94
N ALA A 509 -22.72 41.25 24.23
CA ALA A 509 -22.51 42.21 23.14
C ALA A 509 -23.49 42.06 21.96
N LEU A 510 -24.12 40.90 21.80
CA LEU A 510 -25.08 40.59 20.74
C LEU A 510 -26.54 40.51 21.23
N PHE A 511 -26.82 40.88 22.50
CA PHE A 511 -28.16 40.75 23.10
C PHE A 511 -29.29 41.40 22.26
N SER A 512 -29.00 42.54 21.62
CA SER A 512 -29.99 43.27 20.80
C SER A 512 -29.98 42.90 19.31
N ASP A 513 -29.27 41.84 18.91
CA ASP A 513 -29.15 41.46 17.49
C ASP A 513 -30.32 40.57 17.03
N PHE A 514 -31.30 41.18 16.37
CA PHE A 514 -32.49 40.47 15.88
C PHE A 514 -32.19 39.46 14.76
N ASN A 515 -31.16 39.70 13.94
CA ASN A 515 -30.82 38.79 12.84
C ASN A 515 -30.27 37.47 13.38
N LEU A 516 -29.50 37.52 14.47
CA LEU A 516 -29.03 36.32 15.17
C LEU A 516 -30.19 35.45 15.66
N PHE A 517 -31.26 36.07 16.19
CA PHE A 517 -32.46 35.36 16.60
C PHE A 517 -33.18 34.68 15.42
N LEU A 518 -33.29 35.36 14.26
CA LEU A 518 -33.89 34.78 13.06
C LEU A 518 -33.09 33.57 12.55
N VAL A 519 -31.77 33.68 12.54
CA VAL A 519 -30.88 32.59 12.13
C VAL A 519 -31.03 31.38 13.07
N ARG A 520 -30.94 31.61 14.38
CA ARG A 520 -31.13 30.56 15.40
C ARG A 520 -32.50 29.90 15.28
N SER A 521 -33.56 30.68 15.08
CA SER A 521 -34.92 30.18 14.89
C SER A 521 -35.04 29.31 13.64
N ARG A 522 -34.42 29.71 12.53
CA ARG A 522 -34.45 28.95 11.27
C ARG A 522 -33.66 27.65 11.36
N VAL A 523 -32.48 27.65 12.00
CA VAL A 523 -31.71 26.42 12.25
C VAL A 523 -32.51 25.45 13.13
N SER A 524 -33.13 25.97 14.19
CA SER A 524 -33.98 25.17 15.07
C SER A 524 -35.21 24.61 14.35
N GLU A 525 -35.87 25.40 13.49
CA GLU A 525 -37.00 24.95 12.66
C GLU A 525 -36.61 23.80 11.72
N ILE A 526 -35.45 23.89 11.07
CA ILE A 526 -34.94 22.80 10.21
C ILE A 526 -34.70 21.54 11.03
N LEU A 527 -34.03 21.65 12.18
CA LEU A 527 -33.64 20.50 13.00
C LEU A 527 -34.81 19.84 13.74
N THR A 528 -35.81 20.62 14.16
CA THR A 528 -37.01 20.12 14.85
C THR A 528 -38.15 19.78 13.89
N GLY A 529 -37.99 20.13 12.61
CA GLY A 529 -38.93 19.82 11.56
C GLY A 529 -39.04 18.32 11.27
N VAL A 530 -40.12 17.96 10.59
CA VAL A 530 -40.33 16.61 10.06
C VAL A 530 -39.98 16.57 8.59
N VAL A 531 -39.31 15.51 8.15
CA VAL A 531 -39.03 15.23 6.75
C VAL A 531 -40.34 14.76 6.08
N SER A 532 -41.06 15.69 5.47
CA SER A 532 -42.42 15.49 4.96
C SER A 532 -42.54 14.47 3.81
N SER A 533 -41.44 14.19 3.10
CA SER A 533 -41.36 13.17 2.06
C SER A 533 -41.29 11.74 2.60
N VAL A 534 -40.94 11.56 3.88
CA VAL A 534 -40.92 10.23 4.50
C VAL A 534 -42.30 9.94 5.09
N PRO A 535 -42.98 8.81 4.81
CA PRO A 535 -44.33 8.48 5.34
C PRO A 535 -44.43 8.32 6.87
N PRO A 536 -45.65 8.42 7.46
CA PRO A 536 -45.83 8.26 8.91
C PRO A 536 -45.49 6.84 9.36
N GLY A 537 -44.85 6.69 10.52
CA GLY A 537 -44.42 5.39 11.06
C GLY A 537 -42.98 4.97 10.66
N LYS A 538 -42.29 5.78 9.83
CA LYS A 538 -40.85 5.70 9.57
C LYS A 538 -40.09 6.81 10.29
N LEU A 539 -38.76 6.71 10.35
CA LEU A 539 -37.89 7.77 10.90
C LEU A 539 -38.00 9.06 10.07
N ARG A 540 -38.58 10.12 10.64
CA ARG A 540 -38.80 11.40 9.93
C ARG A 540 -38.42 12.64 10.73
N SER A 541 -37.96 12.48 11.96
CA SER A 541 -37.48 13.57 12.82
C SER A 541 -36.19 13.17 13.56
N LEU A 542 -35.44 14.15 14.05
CA LEU A 542 -34.24 13.88 14.87
C LEU A 542 -34.57 13.09 16.15
N SER A 543 -35.75 13.34 16.74
CA SER A 543 -36.20 12.64 17.93
C SER A 543 -36.46 11.16 17.67
N ASP A 544 -36.96 10.80 16.47
CA ASP A 544 -37.10 9.39 16.07
C ASP A 544 -35.74 8.68 15.96
N ALA A 545 -34.66 9.43 15.68
CA ALA A 545 -33.29 8.93 15.62
C ALA A 545 -32.54 9.00 16.96
N GLY A 546 -33.24 9.26 18.07
CA GLY A 546 -32.65 9.34 19.41
C GLY A 546 -31.90 10.65 19.68
N VAL A 547 -32.12 11.71 18.88
CA VAL A 547 -31.55 13.04 19.12
C VAL A 547 -32.62 13.97 19.68
N SER A 548 -32.41 14.46 20.89
CA SER A 548 -33.38 15.32 21.60
C SER A 548 -32.84 16.74 21.80
N LEU A 549 -33.74 17.73 21.76
CA LEU A 549 -33.45 19.15 22.01
C LEU A 549 -33.90 19.52 23.42
N ASN A 550 -33.04 20.16 24.20
CA ASN A 550 -33.43 20.79 25.46
C ASN A 550 -34.07 22.17 25.16
N PRO A 551 -35.36 22.38 25.45
CA PRO A 551 -36.05 23.63 25.10
C PRO A 551 -35.59 24.83 25.94
N SER A 552 -35.00 24.60 27.11
CA SER A 552 -34.51 25.65 28.00
C SER A 552 -33.11 26.13 27.60
N THR A 553 -32.25 25.22 27.13
CA THR A 553 -30.85 25.53 26.81
C THR A 553 -30.53 25.49 25.33
N GLY A 554 -31.46 25.12 24.44
CA GLY A 554 -31.18 25.00 22.99
C GLY A 554 -30.19 23.89 22.61
N ASN A 555 -29.64 23.15 23.56
CA ASN A 555 -28.64 22.11 23.31
C ASN A 555 -29.28 20.78 22.92
N PHE A 556 -28.62 20.07 22.00
CA PHE A 556 -28.99 18.73 21.55
C PHE A 556 -28.25 17.65 22.34
N SER A 557 -28.89 16.50 22.53
CA SER A 557 -28.29 15.30 23.14
C SER A 557 -28.61 14.05 22.34
N ILE A 558 -27.72 13.05 22.38
CA ILE A 558 -27.83 11.81 21.59
C ILE A 558 -27.99 10.61 22.51
N ALA A 559 -29.03 9.81 22.29
CA ALA A 559 -29.17 8.46 22.79
C ALA A 559 -28.35 7.50 21.92
N THR A 560 -27.05 7.38 22.19
CA THR A 560 -26.09 6.64 21.33
C THR A 560 -26.43 5.16 21.14
N SER A 561 -27.02 4.51 22.14
CA SER A 561 -27.49 3.12 22.05
C SER A 561 -28.68 2.96 21.11
N GLU A 562 -29.66 3.87 21.18
CA GLU A 562 -30.83 3.88 20.30
C GLU A 562 -30.44 4.16 18.85
N LEU A 563 -29.60 5.18 18.63
CA LEU A 563 -29.06 5.50 17.31
C LEU A 563 -28.29 4.31 16.72
N SER A 564 -27.45 3.64 17.51
CA SER A 564 -26.70 2.46 17.07
C SER A 564 -27.62 1.29 16.68
N ALA A 565 -28.71 1.07 17.43
CA ALA A 565 -29.71 0.06 17.10
C ALA A 565 -30.46 0.37 15.80
N LEU A 566 -30.81 1.64 15.56
CA LEU A 566 -31.46 2.09 14.32
C LEU A 566 -30.52 1.96 13.12
N LEU A 567 -29.24 2.31 13.26
CA LEU A 567 -28.25 2.14 12.21
C LEU A 567 -28.04 0.68 11.80
N SER A 568 -28.25 -0.26 12.72
CA SER A 568 -28.18 -1.70 12.45
C SER A 568 -29.46 -2.23 11.79
N THR A 569 -30.63 -1.81 12.28
CA THR A 569 -31.93 -2.39 11.89
C THR A 569 -32.62 -1.67 10.73
N LYS A 570 -32.42 -0.36 10.59
CA LYS A 570 -33.09 0.52 9.63
C LYS A 570 -32.12 1.53 8.97
N PRO A 571 -30.99 1.08 8.37
CA PRO A 571 -29.96 1.98 7.86
C PRO A 571 -30.46 2.93 6.76
N ASP A 572 -31.35 2.45 5.89
CA ASP A 572 -31.85 3.26 4.77
C ASP A 572 -32.84 4.34 5.25
N GLU A 573 -33.59 4.10 6.33
CA GLU A 573 -34.41 5.14 6.97
C GLU A 573 -33.55 6.22 7.63
N VAL A 574 -32.45 5.83 8.31
CA VAL A 574 -31.51 6.81 8.88
C VAL A 574 -30.84 7.63 7.79
N ARG A 575 -30.45 7.00 6.67
CA ARG A 575 -29.94 7.71 5.50
C ARG A 575 -30.95 8.72 4.98
N GLY A 576 -32.21 8.32 4.80
CA GLY A 576 -33.27 9.21 4.31
C GLY A 576 -33.60 10.38 5.27
N LEU A 577 -33.32 10.23 6.56
CA LEU A 577 -33.49 11.31 7.54
C LEU A 577 -32.47 12.44 7.33
N PHE A 578 -31.21 12.11 7.03
CA PHE A 578 -30.11 13.08 6.99
C PHE A 578 -29.71 13.48 5.57
N ALA A 579 -29.58 12.51 4.67
CA ALA A 579 -29.14 12.71 3.31
C ALA A 579 -30.32 12.80 2.34
N SER A 580 -30.08 13.41 1.18
CA SER A 580 -31.06 13.36 0.10
C SER A 580 -31.03 11.97 -0.55
N VAL A 581 -32.20 11.36 -0.75
CA VAL A 581 -32.34 10.04 -1.36
C VAL A 581 -33.49 10.00 -2.34
N ALA A 582 -33.41 9.14 -3.33
CA ALA A 582 -34.54 8.81 -4.19
C ALA A 582 -34.80 7.30 -4.07
N GLU A 583 -36.04 6.93 -3.76
CA GLU A 583 -36.44 5.54 -3.61
C GLU A 583 -37.68 5.27 -4.47
N ALA A 584 -37.60 4.22 -5.30
CA ALA A 584 -38.73 3.77 -6.09
C ALA A 584 -39.62 2.83 -5.27
N THR A 585 -40.92 2.87 -5.51
CA THR A 585 -41.89 1.99 -4.84
C THR A 585 -42.09 0.66 -5.56
N ASP A 586 -41.72 0.60 -6.85
CA ASP A 586 -41.85 -0.59 -7.70
C ASP A 586 -40.50 -1.29 -7.85
N ILE A 587 -40.51 -2.60 -8.12
CA ILE A 587 -39.30 -3.40 -8.34
C ILE A 587 -38.72 -3.21 -9.75
N ASP A 588 -39.57 -2.88 -10.73
CA ASP A 588 -39.18 -2.65 -12.12
C ASP A 588 -38.63 -1.22 -12.36
N VAL A 589 -38.66 -0.37 -11.32
CA VAL A 589 -38.09 0.97 -11.33
C VAL A 589 -37.05 1.10 -10.22
N LYS A 590 -35.91 1.69 -10.51
CA LYS A 590 -34.87 1.98 -9.52
C LYS A 590 -34.35 3.40 -9.71
N ALA A 591 -34.40 4.22 -8.68
CA ALA A 591 -33.73 5.52 -8.74
C ALA A 591 -32.20 5.33 -8.78
N LEU A 592 -31.55 6.02 -9.72
CA LEU A 592 -30.10 5.94 -9.92
C LEU A 592 -29.39 7.14 -9.29
N THR A 593 -29.76 8.34 -9.72
CA THR A 593 -29.15 9.59 -9.28
C THR A 593 -30.12 10.75 -9.50
N PHE A 594 -29.81 11.90 -8.92
CA PHE A 594 -30.54 13.14 -9.11
C PHE A 594 -29.59 14.33 -8.88
N THR A 595 -29.95 15.50 -9.38
CA THR A 595 -29.13 16.72 -9.24
C THR A 595 -29.67 17.62 -8.13
N SER A 596 -28.98 18.72 -7.84
CA SER A 596 -29.48 19.76 -6.94
C SER A 596 -30.76 20.43 -7.42
N ASP A 597 -31.07 20.31 -8.72
CA ASP A 597 -32.24 20.91 -9.36
C ASP A 597 -33.50 20.03 -9.19
N THR A 598 -33.32 18.74 -8.88
CA THR A 598 -34.42 17.86 -8.52
C THR A 598 -35.03 18.29 -7.18
N LYS A 599 -36.33 18.58 -7.17
CA LYS A 599 -37.05 18.98 -5.96
C LYS A 599 -37.42 17.78 -5.12
N THR A 600 -37.55 18.01 -3.81
CA THR A 600 -38.11 17.03 -2.89
C THR A 600 -39.58 16.78 -3.21
N SER A 601 -39.97 15.51 -3.19
CA SER A 601 -41.34 15.08 -3.47
C SER A 601 -42.19 15.05 -2.19
N THR A 602 -43.51 14.86 -2.34
CA THR A 602 -44.37 14.52 -1.20
C THR A 602 -44.15 13.06 -0.77
N SER A 603 -44.75 12.64 0.34
CA SER A 603 -44.72 11.23 0.77
C SER A 603 -45.34 10.22 -0.22
N VAL A 604 -46.10 10.70 -1.22
CA VAL A 604 -46.61 9.88 -2.33
C VAL A 604 -45.55 9.66 -3.42
N GLY A 605 -44.57 10.55 -3.53
CA GLY A 605 -43.54 10.51 -4.57
C GLY A 605 -44.04 10.98 -5.95
N TYR A 606 -43.11 11.03 -6.90
CA TYR A 606 -43.37 11.34 -8.30
C TYR A 606 -43.85 10.09 -9.05
N ALA A 607 -45.04 10.15 -9.64
CA ALA A 607 -45.57 9.03 -10.43
C ALA A 607 -44.70 8.77 -11.66
N VAL A 608 -44.35 7.51 -11.92
CA VAL A 608 -43.59 7.09 -13.09
C VAL A 608 -44.55 6.42 -14.06
N ARG A 609 -44.60 6.95 -15.30
CA ARG A 609 -45.40 6.37 -16.38
C ARG A 609 -44.50 5.96 -17.54
N ILE A 610 -44.52 4.68 -17.89
CA ILE A 610 -43.72 4.12 -18.98
C ILE A 610 -44.64 3.82 -20.16
N THR A 611 -44.38 4.45 -21.30
CA THR A 611 -45.14 4.25 -22.54
C THR A 611 -44.45 3.28 -23.48
N GLN A 612 -43.15 3.02 -23.28
CA GLN A 612 -42.37 2.09 -24.07
C GLN A 612 -41.26 1.49 -23.22
N ALA A 613 -41.19 0.15 -23.18
CA ALA A 613 -40.09 -0.57 -22.55
C ALA A 613 -38.83 -0.52 -23.43
N ALA A 614 -37.66 -0.51 -22.79
CA ALA A 614 -36.40 -0.61 -23.50
C ALA A 614 -36.22 -2.02 -24.08
N THR A 615 -35.67 -2.12 -25.29
CA THR A 615 -35.34 -3.41 -25.90
C THR A 615 -33.90 -3.44 -26.39
N ARG A 616 -33.36 -4.65 -26.51
CA ARG A 616 -32.08 -4.91 -27.16
C ARG A 616 -32.33 -5.17 -28.64
N ALA A 617 -31.41 -4.73 -29.51
CA ALA A 617 -31.39 -5.21 -30.89
C ALA A 617 -31.37 -6.73 -30.88
N THR A 618 -32.35 -7.37 -31.52
CA THR A 618 -32.50 -8.82 -31.52
C THR A 618 -32.98 -9.28 -32.90
N ASP A 619 -32.29 -10.26 -33.46
CA ASP A 619 -32.73 -11.05 -34.60
C ASP A 619 -33.10 -12.44 -34.06
N THR A 620 -34.37 -12.83 -34.19
CA THR A 620 -34.85 -14.15 -33.77
C THR A 620 -35.21 -14.94 -35.02
N GLY A 621 -34.53 -16.07 -35.21
CA GLY A 621 -34.68 -16.91 -36.37
C GLY A 621 -36.14 -17.31 -36.63
N ALA A 622 -36.57 -17.25 -37.88
CA ALA A 622 -37.93 -17.62 -38.26
C ALA A 622 -38.16 -19.15 -38.28
N GLN A 623 -37.09 -19.96 -38.31
CA GLN A 623 -37.16 -21.42 -38.40
C GLN A 623 -37.00 -22.12 -37.04
N ASP A 624 -37.73 -23.21 -36.85
CA ASP A 624 -37.43 -24.21 -35.83
C ASP A 624 -36.31 -25.13 -36.35
N VAL A 625 -35.14 -25.02 -35.75
CA VAL A 625 -33.93 -25.77 -36.08
C VAL A 625 -33.58 -26.80 -35.01
N SER A 626 -34.54 -27.23 -34.18
CA SER A 626 -34.31 -28.24 -33.13
C SER A 626 -33.73 -29.56 -33.68
N ALA A 627 -34.01 -29.88 -34.95
CA ALA A 627 -33.46 -31.03 -35.66
C ALA A 627 -32.03 -30.80 -36.23
N GLY A 628 -31.48 -29.58 -36.11
CA GLY A 628 -30.21 -29.15 -36.68
C GLY A 628 -30.35 -28.33 -37.96
N ILE A 629 -29.20 -27.82 -38.43
CA ILE A 629 -29.05 -27.14 -39.71
C ILE A 629 -28.98 -28.19 -40.82
N THR A 630 -29.85 -28.09 -41.83
CA THR A 630 -29.94 -29.06 -42.94
C THR A 630 -29.59 -28.46 -44.30
N GLN A 631 -29.29 -27.17 -44.36
CA GLN A 631 -28.79 -26.48 -45.55
C GLN A 631 -27.58 -25.62 -45.19
N ASP A 632 -26.60 -25.56 -46.08
CA ASP A 632 -25.45 -24.68 -45.91
C ASP A 632 -25.89 -23.21 -45.99
N GLU A 633 -25.40 -22.40 -45.05
CA GLU A 633 -25.78 -21.00 -44.91
C GLU A 633 -24.56 -20.17 -44.50
N THR A 634 -24.33 -19.06 -45.19
CA THR A 634 -23.36 -18.05 -44.76
C THR A 634 -24.10 -16.85 -44.20
N LEU A 635 -23.80 -16.51 -42.95
CA LEU A 635 -24.26 -15.30 -42.27
C LEU A 635 -23.16 -14.26 -42.27
N THR A 636 -23.43 -13.07 -42.77
CA THR A 636 -22.58 -11.89 -42.57
C THR A 636 -23.22 -11.01 -41.51
N ILE A 637 -22.52 -10.81 -40.39
CA ILE A 637 -22.99 -10.01 -39.25
C ILE A 637 -22.10 -8.78 -39.14
N THR A 638 -22.71 -7.59 -39.10
CA THR A 638 -21.99 -6.32 -39.04
C THR A 638 -22.47 -5.49 -37.85
N THR A 639 -21.53 -4.96 -37.04
CA THR A 639 -21.82 -4.02 -35.94
C THR A 639 -20.61 -3.14 -35.67
N GLY A 640 -20.82 -1.85 -35.38
CA GLY A 640 -19.75 -0.93 -34.96
C GLY A 640 -18.57 -0.82 -35.95
N GLY A 641 -18.80 -1.06 -37.24
CA GLY A 641 -17.75 -1.07 -38.29
C GLY A 641 -17.00 -2.40 -38.43
N PHE A 642 -17.25 -3.39 -37.58
CA PHE A 642 -16.73 -4.75 -37.71
C PHE A 642 -17.71 -5.61 -38.49
N SER A 643 -17.21 -6.48 -39.36
CA SER A 643 -18.02 -7.43 -40.12
C SER A 643 -17.38 -8.81 -40.06
N VAL A 644 -18.19 -9.82 -39.77
CA VAL A 644 -17.75 -11.22 -39.73
C VAL A 644 -18.67 -12.07 -40.59
N SER A 645 -18.09 -13.08 -41.26
CA SER A 645 -18.85 -14.11 -41.97
C SER A 645 -18.74 -15.44 -41.23
N VAL A 646 -19.88 -16.09 -41.04
CA VAL A 646 -20.04 -17.38 -40.35
C VAL A 646 -20.61 -18.37 -41.34
N ASN A 647 -19.97 -19.53 -41.50
CA ASN A 647 -20.51 -20.62 -42.30
C ASN A 647 -21.16 -21.65 -41.38
N LEU A 648 -22.47 -21.84 -41.54
CA LEU A 648 -23.23 -22.91 -40.93
C LEU A 648 -23.36 -24.03 -41.96
N THR A 649 -22.89 -25.23 -41.60
CA THR A 649 -22.90 -26.36 -42.53
C THR A 649 -24.03 -27.33 -42.20
N ASN A 650 -24.55 -27.98 -43.23
CA ASN A 650 -25.49 -29.10 -43.10
C ASN A 650 -24.94 -30.15 -42.11
N GLY A 651 -25.78 -30.58 -41.18
CA GLY A 651 -25.47 -31.53 -40.13
C GLY A 651 -25.03 -30.90 -38.79
N MET A 652 -24.84 -29.57 -38.72
CA MET A 652 -24.61 -28.90 -37.44
C MET A 652 -25.87 -28.98 -36.56
N THR A 653 -25.69 -29.24 -35.26
CA THR A 653 -26.80 -29.08 -34.29
C THR A 653 -27.10 -27.60 -34.09
N ALA A 654 -28.31 -27.25 -33.66
CA ALA A 654 -28.65 -25.84 -33.38
C ALA A 654 -27.73 -25.20 -32.34
N GLN A 655 -27.32 -25.98 -31.33
CA GLN A 655 -26.36 -25.54 -30.32
C GLN A 655 -24.98 -25.28 -30.95
N ALA A 656 -24.51 -26.18 -31.82
CA ALA A 656 -23.23 -26.01 -32.51
C ALA A 656 -23.25 -24.80 -33.46
N ALA A 657 -24.39 -24.54 -34.12
CA ALA A 657 -24.57 -23.37 -34.96
C ALA A 657 -24.51 -22.07 -34.14
N ALA A 658 -25.22 -21.98 -33.01
CA ALA A 658 -25.13 -20.83 -32.10
C ALA A 658 -23.70 -20.64 -31.56
N SER A 659 -23.01 -21.72 -31.20
CA SER A 659 -21.60 -21.68 -30.79
C SER A 659 -20.68 -21.20 -31.90
N ALA A 660 -20.87 -21.66 -33.14
CA ALA A 660 -20.09 -21.23 -34.30
C ALA A 660 -20.25 -19.72 -34.56
N ILE A 661 -21.46 -19.20 -34.41
CA ILE A 661 -21.72 -17.75 -34.51
C ILE A 661 -20.96 -17.01 -33.41
N ASN A 662 -21.03 -17.45 -32.15
CA ASN A 662 -20.30 -16.82 -31.05
C ASN A 662 -18.77 -16.86 -31.24
N THR A 663 -18.23 -17.99 -31.72
CA THR A 663 -16.80 -18.12 -32.03
C THR A 663 -16.38 -17.16 -33.13
N ALA A 664 -17.17 -17.05 -34.19
CA ALA A 664 -16.88 -16.12 -35.28
C ALA A 664 -16.96 -14.66 -34.81
N LEU A 665 -17.99 -14.28 -34.04
CA LEU A 665 -18.11 -12.95 -33.44
C LEU A 665 -16.87 -12.60 -32.61
N GLN A 666 -16.42 -13.50 -31.72
CA GLN A 666 -15.21 -13.30 -30.92
C GLN A 666 -13.94 -13.19 -31.79
N GLY A 667 -13.79 -14.05 -32.80
CA GLY A 667 -12.66 -14.00 -33.74
C GLY A 667 -12.64 -12.73 -34.59
N GLY A 668 -13.80 -12.14 -34.87
CA GLY A 668 -13.96 -10.87 -35.56
C GLY A 668 -13.87 -9.63 -34.67
N GLY A 669 -13.58 -9.79 -33.37
CA GLY A 669 -13.49 -8.69 -32.40
C GLY A 669 -14.85 -8.13 -31.93
N ILE A 670 -15.95 -8.83 -32.21
CA ILE A 670 -17.31 -8.44 -31.81
C ILE A 670 -17.67 -9.13 -30.50
N SER A 671 -17.54 -8.42 -29.38
CA SER A 671 -17.95 -8.89 -28.04
C SER A 671 -19.31 -8.35 -27.60
N THR A 672 -19.95 -7.51 -28.40
CA THR A 672 -21.20 -6.83 -28.07
C THR A 672 -22.46 -7.62 -28.43
N LEU A 673 -22.31 -8.71 -29.18
CA LEU A 673 -23.41 -9.58 -29.62
C LEU A 673 -23.25 -10.98 -29.02
N THR A 674 -24.37 -11.62 -28.74
CA THR A 674 -24.43 -13.01 -28.29
C THR A 674 -25.46 -13.78 -29.11
N ALA A 675 -25.08 -14.94 -29.62
CA ALA A 675 -25.99 -15.89 -30.24
C ALA A 675 -26.42 -16.97 -29.23
N SER A 676 -27.70 -17.33 -29.25
CA SER A 676 -28.26 -18.36 -28.37
C SER A 676 -29.27 -19.24 -29.11
N PHE A 677 -29.36 -20.50 -28.71
CA PHE A 677 -30.43 -21.40 -29.13
C PHE A 677 -31.45 -21.54 -27.99
N ASN A 678 -32.72 -21.26 -28.28
CA ASN A 678 -33.82 -21.48 -27.35
C ASN A 678 -34.47 -22.84 -27.64
N SER A 679 -34.26 -23.82 -26.77
CA SER A 679 -34.76 -25.19 -26.93
C SER A 679 -36.29 -25.31 -26.80
N ALA A 680 -36.97 -24.33 -26.19
CA ALA A 680 -38.43 -24.33 -26.09
C ALA A 680 -39.09 -23.88 -27.39
N THR A 681 -38.50 -22.92 -28.10
CA THR A 681 -39.01 -22.42 -29.38
C THR A 681 -38.33 -23.04 -30.59
N GLY A 682 -37.21 -23.74 -30.39
CA GLY A 682 -36.39 -24.32 -31.45
C GLY A 682 -35.62 -23.29 -32.28
N LYS A 683 -35.48 -22.04 -31.81
CA LYS A 683 -34.98 -20.92 -32.62
C LYS A 683 -33.58 -20.50 -32.18
N ILE A 684 -32.76 -20.09 -33.15
CA ILE A 684 -31.51 -19.38 -32.89
C ILE A 684 -31.82 -17.87 -32.88
N SER A 685 -31.24 -17.13 -31.95
CA SER A 685 -31.33 -15.67 -31.88
C SER A 685 -29.96 -15.04 -31.72
N ILE A 686 -29.75 -13.89 -32.35
CA ILE A 686 -28.60 -13.01 -32.11
C ILE A 686 -29.12 -11.76 -31.40
N GLN A 687 -28.51 -11.38 -30.28
CA GLN A 687 -28.93 -10.23 -29.49
C GLN A 687 -27.72 -9.37 -29.11
N HIS A 688 -27.91 -8.04 -29.09
CA HIS A 688 -26.94 -7.11 -28.54
C HIS A 688 -26.97 -7.12 -27.00
N ASN A 689 -25.80 -7.06 -26.37
CA ASN A 689 -25.65 -7.18 -24.92
C ASN A 689 -26.17 -5.94 -24.14
N SER A 690 -26.31 -4.80 -24.82
CA SER A 690 -26.82 -3.53 -24.26
C SER A 690 -28.18 -3.14 -24.85
N TYR A 691 -29.01 -2.49 -24.03
CA TYR A 691 -30.35 -1.96 -24.39
C TYR A 691 -30.26 -0.56 -25.01
N GLY A 692 -31.18 -0.24 -25.91
CA GLY A 692 -31.35 1.14 -26.42
C GLY A 692 -31.20 1.30 -27.93
N ALA A 693 -31.65 2.44 -28.44
CA ALA A 693 -31.67 2.73 -29.88
C ALA A 693 -30.28 3.01 -30.48
N GLU A 694 -29.30 3.38 -29.64
CA GLU A 694 -27.90 3.55 -30.06
C GLU A 694 -27.24 2.21 -30.44
N HIS A 695 -27.83 1.08 -30.04
CA HIS A 695 -27.29 -0.25 -30.30
C HIS A 695 -28.05 -0.94 -31.43
N SER A 696 -27.33 -1.21 -32.52
CA SER A 696 -27.85 -1.91 -33.69
C SER A 696 -26.79 -2.85 -34.28
N PHE A 697 -27.26 -3.84 -35.02
CA PHE A 697 -26.41 -4.67 -35.87
C PHE A 697 -27.20 -5.06 -37.11
N SER A 698 -26.49 -5.52 -38.14
CA SER A 698 -27.11 -6.07 -39.33
C SER A 698 -26.75 -7.51 -39.56
N VAL A 699 -27.69 -8.25 -40.15
CA VAL A 699 -27.51 -9.64 -40.56
C VAL A 699 -27.89 -9.76 -42.02
N LYS A 700 -27.00 -10.36 -42.79
CA LYS A 700 -27.23 -10.77 -44.16
C LYS A 700 -27.00 -12.28 -44.24
N SER A 701 -28.03 -13.03 -44.62
CA SER A 701 -27.94 -14.48 -44.83
C SER A 701 -27.94 -14.80 -46.32
N THR A 702 -27.21 -15.84 -46.74
CA THR A 702 -27.33 -16.40 -48.10
C THR A 702 -28.65 -17.13 -48.33
N LEU A 703 -29.40 -17.46 -47.28
CA LEU A 703 -30.75 -18.03 -47.34
C LEU A 703 -31.78 -16.98 -46.90
N ALA A 704 -33.00 -17.08 -47.41
CA ALA A 704 -34.12 -16.30 -46.86
C ALA A 704 -34.47 -16.83 -45.47
N SER A 705 -34.83 -15.97 -44.52
CA SER A 705 -35.19 -16.38 -43.15
C SER A 705 -36.33 -17.41 -43.10
N GLY A 706 -37.22 -17.40 -44.10
CA GLY A 706 -38.30 -18.38 -44.27
C GLY A 706 -37.88 -19.76 -44.80
N THR A 707 -36.60 -19.97 -45.15
CA THR A 707 -36.13 -21.20 -45.80
C THR A 707 -36.00 -22.33 -44.79
N ALA A 708 -36.78 -23.41 -44.96
CA ALA A 708 -36.67 -24.61 -44.13
C ALA A 708 -35.24 -25.18 -44.13
N GLY A 709 -34.72 -25.50 -42.95
CA GLY A 709 -33.39 -26.08 -42.78
C GLY A 709 -32.22 -25.09 -42.65
N GLY A 710 -32.46 -23.79 -42.82
CA GLY A 710 -31.51 -22.73 -42.46
C GLY A 710 -31.74 -22.22 -41.03
N SER A 711 -30.82 -21.40 -40.51
CA SER A 711 -30.89 -20.78 -39.18
C SER A 711 -32.12 -19.89 -38.99
N GLY A 712 -32.68 -19.39 -40.09
CA GLY A 712 -33.82 -18.49 -40.11
C GLY A 712 -33.49 -17.05 -39.73
N LEU A 713 -32.22 -16.70 -39.59
CA LEU A 713 -31.74 -15.35 -39.26
C LEU A 713 -31.68 -14.46 -40.52
N GLY A 714 -31.72 -13.14 -40.33
CA GLY A 714 -31.65 -12.15 -41.40
C GLY A 714 -32.99 -11.88 -42.10
N ASN A 715 -32.92 -11.47 -43.38
CA ASN A 715 -34.09 -10.99 -44.11
C ASN A 715 -34.97 -12.12 -44.67
N ALA A 716 -36.26 -11.83 -44.89
CA ALA A 716 -37.17 -12.70 -45.64
C ALA A 716 -36.73 -12.95 -47.11
N THR A 717 -35.84 -12.11 -47.64
CA THR A 717 -35.21 -12.27 -48.95
C THR A 717 -33.74 -12.63 -48.79
N ALA A 718 -33.30 -13.71 -49.43
CA ALA A 718 -31.90 -14.13 -49.41
C ALA A 718 -30.94 -13.01 -49.88
N SER A 719 -29.77 -12.94 -49.26
CA SER A 719 -28.69 -11.98 -49.55
C SER A 719 -29.06 -10.50 -49.38
N VAL A 720 -30.20 -10.20 -48.74
CA VAL A 720 -30.59 -8.84 -48.35
C VAL A 720 -30.20 -8.62 -46.89
N GLU A 721 -29.57 -7.48 -46.63
CA GLU A 721 -29.19 -7.05 -45.28
C GLU A 721 -30.43 -6.55 -44.52
N SER A 722 -30.59 -6.99 -43.27
CA SER A 722 -31.58 -6.45 -42.34
C SER A 722 -30.87 -5.81 -41.15
N VAL A 723 -31.31 -4.62 -40.77
CA VAL A 723 -30.82 -3.90 -39.59
C VAL A 723 -31.78 -4.13 -38.43
N PHE A 724 -31.23 -4.54 -37.30
CA PHE A 724 -31.94 -4.73 -36.04
C PHE A 724 -31.46 -3.66 -35.07
N THR A 725 -32.39 -2.89 -34.52
CA THR A 725 -32.11 -1.77 -33.60
C THR A 725 -32.85 -2.02 -32.29
N GLY A 726 -32.17 -1.75 -31.17
CA GLY A 726 -32.83 -1.73 -29.86
C GLY A 726 -33.75 -0.52 -29.74
N GLN A 727 -34.47 -0.42 -28.64
CA GLN A 727 -35.34 0.71 -28.37
C GLN A 727 -35.02 1.26 -26.98
N ASP A 728 -35.01 2.58 -26.84
CA ASP A 728 -34.90 3.21 -25.52
C ASP A 728 -36.24 3.13 -24.78
N VAL A 729 -36.16 3.19 -23.45
CA VAL A 729 -37.34 3.41 -22.60
C VAL A 729 -37.97 4.76 -22.95
N ALA A 730 -39.29 4.87 -22.95
CA ALA A 730 -39.98 6.15 -23.05
C ALA A 730 -41.06 6.27 -21.98
N GLY A 731 -41.25 7.48 -21.47
CA GLY A 731 -42.17 7.73 -20.37
C GLY A 731 -42.10 9.16 -19.82
N THR A 732 -42.80 9.37 -18.71
CA THR A 732 -42.81 10.63 -17.94
C THR A 732 -42.55 10.36 -16.47
N ILE A 733 -42.02 11.36 -15.77
CA ILE A 733 -41.85 11.34 -14.31
C ILE A 733 -42.63 12.55 -13.77
N ASN A 734 -43.56 12.32 -12.85
CA ASN A 734 -44.48 13.34 -12.33
C ASN A 734 -45.28 14.09 -13.42
N SER A 735 -45.64 13.41 -14.51
CA SER A 735 -46.23 14.03 -15.72
C SER A 735 -45.33 15.07 -16.41
N GLU A 736 -44.06 15.20 -16.01
CA GLU A 736 -43.06 16.00 -16.69
C GLU A 736 -42.31 15.12 -17.71
N ALA A 737 -41.91 15.73 -18.83
CA ALA A 737 -41.24 15.00 -19.90
C ALA A 737 -39.88 14.45 -19.44
N ALA A 738 -39.56 13.24 -19.86
CA ALA A 738 -38.29 12.58 -19.56
C ALA A 738 -37.69 11.96 -20.83
N THR A 739 -36.36 11.95 -20.91
CA THR A 739 -35.60 11.39 -22.03
C THR A 739 -35.05 10.02 -21.64
N GLY A 740 -35.32 9.02 -22.47
CA GLY A 740 -34.79 7.67 -22.30
C GLY A 740 -33.48 7.46 -23.05
N LYS A 741 -32.59 6.66 -22.46
CA LYS A 741 -31.40 6.09 -23.07
C LYS A 741 -31.18 4.68 -22.53
N GLY A 742 -31.32 3.68 -23.40
CA GLY A 742 -31.39 2.28 -22.98
C GLY A 742 -32.50 2.09 -21.94
N GLN A 743 -32.13 1.58 -20.77
CA GLN A 743 -33.04 1.40 -19.63
C GLN A 743 -33.12 2.61 -18.71
N THR A 744 -32.39 3.70 -18.96
CA THR A 744 -32.37 4.86 -18.09
C THR A 744 -33.35 5.92 -18.60
N LEU A 745 -34.26 6.37 -17.74
CA LEU A 745 -35.17 7.49 -17.99
C LEU A 745 -34.74 8.69 -17.14
N THR A 746 -34.52 9.84 -17.77
CA THR A 746 -34.00 11.06 -17.13
C THR A 746 -34.98 12.22 -17.28
N GLY A 747 -35.36 12.86 -16.18
CA GLY A 747 -36.16 14.08 -16.23
C GLY A 747 -35.41 15.21 -16.95
N ASN A 748 -36.09 15.90 -17.85
CA ASN A 748 -35.47 16.87 -18.75
C ASN A 748 -35.00 18.14 -18.01
N ALA A 749 -33.95 18.77 -18.55
CA ALA A 749 -33.49 20.07 -18.07
C ALA A 749 -34.59 21.14 -18.18
N GLY A 750 -34.76 21.94 -17.12
CA GLY A 750 -35.81 22.94 -16.98
C GLY A 750 -37.14 22.41 -16.45
N ASN A 751 -37.26 21.11 -16.16
CA ASN A 751 -38.43 20.55 -15.50
C ASN A 751 -38.63 21.19 -14.12
N ALA A 752 -39.88 21.42 -13.71
CA ALA A 752 -40.15 22.14 -12.47
C ALA A 752 -39.81 21.31 -11.22
N ASN A 753 -39.86 19.98 -11.29
CA ASN A 753 -39.66 19.10 -10.14
C ASN A 753 -38.63 17.99 -10.39
N THR A 754 -38.60 17.42 -11.59
CA THR A 754 -37.80 16.22 -11.89
C THR A 754 -36.53 16.50 -12.68
N ASP A 755 -36.10 17.75 -12.79
CA ASP A 755 -34.87 18.11 -13.52
C ASP A 755 -33.67 17.33 -12.98
N GLY A 756 -33.03 16.55 -13.84
CA GLY A 756 -31.85 15.76 -13.49
C GLY A 756 -32.13 14.46 -12.73
N LEU A 757 -33.39 14.12 -12.42
CA LEU A 757 -33.75 12.85 -11.79
C LEU A 757 -33.61 11.70 -12.79
N GLN A 758 -32.75 10.73 -12.47
CA GLN A 758 -32.51 9.54 -13.29
C GLN A 758 -33.03 8.29 -12.60
N ILE A 759 -33.80 7.50 -13.35
CA ILE A 759 -34.32 6.21 -12.91
C ILE A 759 -33.96 5.15 -13.94
N GLN A 760 -33.64 3.95 -13.48
CA GLN A 760 -33.54 2.76 -14.30
C GLN A 760 -34.91 2.08 -14.35
N VAL A 761 -35.28 1.63 -15.54
CA VAL A 761 -36.54 0.96 -15.82
C VAL A 761 -36.23 -0.39 -16.45
N THR A 762 -36.62 -1.47 -15.77
CA THR A 762 -36.33 -2.85 -16.20
C THR A 762 -37.55 -3.60 -16.73
N ILE A 763 -38.72 -2.96 -16.76
CA ILE A 763 -39.94 -3.58 -17.30
C ILE A 763 -39.74 -4.03 -18.75
N THR A 764 -40.18 -5.25 -19.08
CA THR A 764 -40.15 -5.80 -20.44
C THR A 764 -41.40 -5.40 -21.22
N PRO A 765 -41.39 -5.47 -22.58
CA PRO A 765 -42.58 -5.20 -23.39
C PRO A 765 -43.80 -6.05 -22.99
N ASP A 766 -43.59 -7.34 -22.67
CA ASP A 766 -44.68 -8.24 -22.27
C ASP A 766 -45.26 -7.85 -20.90
N GLN A 767 -44.40 -7.47 -19.95
CA GLN A 767 -44.85 -6.95 -18.65
C GLN A 767 -45.59 -5.62 -18.81
N LEU A 768 -45.09 -4.72 -19.65
CA LEU A 768 -45.74 -3.42 -19.89
C LEU A 768 -47.13 -3.60 -20.51
N ALA A 769 -47.28 -4.52 -21.45
CA ALA A 769 -48.57 -4.87 -22.04
C ALA A 769 -49.55 -5.47 -21.02
N ALA A 770 -49.05 -6.22 -20.03
CA ALA A 770 -49.87 -6.86 -19.00
C ALA A 770 -50.23 -5.92 -17.83
N GLN A 771 -49.30 -5.06 -17.41
CA GLN A 771 -49.41 -4.22 -16.21
C GLN A 771 -49.91 -2.80 -16.53
N GLY A 772 -49.78 -2.35 -17.77
CA GLY A 772 -50.12 -0.98 -18.19
C GLY A 772 -48.99 0.02 -17.93
N GLU A 773 -49.24 1.30 -18.20
CA GLU A 773 -48.20 2.33 -18.21
C GLU A 773 -47.78 2.82 -16.82
N ASP A 774 -48.59 2.60 -15.78
CA ASP A 774 -48.31 3.10 -14.43
C ASP A 774 -47.34 2.18 -13.69
N GLN A 775 -46.13 2.67 -13.40
CA GLN A 775 -44.99 1.89 -12.90
C GLN A 775 -44.55 2.33 -11.50
N GLY A 776 -45.52 2.69 -10.67
CA GLY A 776 -45.32 3.16 -9.31
C GLY A 776 -44.79 4.59 -9.21
N ASN A 777 -44.13 4.89 -8.09
CA ASN A 777 -43.69 6.23 -7.72
C ASN A 777 -42.22 6.24 -7.32
N VAL A 778 -41.59 7.40 -7.45
CA VAL A 778 -40.24 7.67 -6.95
C VAL A 778 -40.31 8.77 -5.91
N VAL A 779 -40.01 8.42 -4.67
CA VAL A 779 -39.98 9.34 -3.54
C VAL A 779 -38.59 9.96 -3.45
N VAL A 780 -38.48 11.23 -3.83
CA VAL A 780 -37.29 12.06 -3.60
C VAL A 780 -37.42 12.73 -2.25
N THR A 781 -36.50 12.43 -1.35
CA THR A 781 -36.42 12.96 0.00
C THR A 781 -35.25 13.93 0.11
N GLY A 782 -35.47 15.08 0.74
CA GLY A 782 -34.42 15.99 1.17
C GLY A 782 -34.21 15.83 2.65
N GLY A 783 -33.12 15.16 3.04
CA GLY A 783 -32.81 14.94 4.44
C GLY A 783 -32.48 16.24 5.18
N LEU A 784 -32.58 16.20 6.51
CA LEU A 784 -32.37 17.34 7.41
C LEU A 784 -30.95 17.93 7.27
N ALA A 785 -29.94 17.09 7.09
CA ALA A 785 -28.57 17.56 6.92
C ALA A 785 -28.36 18.23 5.56
N SER A 786 -29.03 17.75 4.50
CA SER A 786 -29.05 18.42 3.19
C SER A 786 -29.70 19.80 3.27
N GLU A 787 -30.85 19.92 3.94
CA GLU A 787 -31.54 21.21 4.09
C GLU A 787 -30.76 22.18 4.98
N LEU A 788 -30.21 21.69 6.09
CA LEU A 788 -29.33 22.47 6.95
C LEU A 788 -28.09 22.95 6.19
N LYS A 789 -27.46 22.06 5.40
CA LYS A 789 -26.32 22.40 4.54
C LYS A 789 -26.68 23.53 3.56
N LYS A 790 -27.81 23.46 2.86
CA LYS A 790 -28.25 24.51 1.94
C LYS A 790 -28.39 25.86 2.65
N TYR A 791 -29.07 25.87 3.79
CA TYR A 791 -29.29 27.09 4.56
C TYR A 791 -27.98 27.67 5.12
N LEU A 792 -27.14 26.84 5.72
CA LEU A 792 -25.86 27.28 6.28
C LEU A 792 -24.89 27.73 5.20
N SER A 793 -24.86 27.07 4.03
CA SER A 793 -24.04 27.50 2.90
C SER A 793 -24.39 28.91 2.43
N PHE A 794 -25.68 29.27 2.41
CA PHE A 794 -26.13 30.63 2.12
C PHE A 794 -25.76 31.59 3.27
N LEU A 795 -25.98 31.17 4.52
CA LEU A 795 -25.72 31.97 5.71
C LEU A 795 -24.23 32.36 5.86
N THR A 796 -23.33 31.42 5.59
CA THR A 796 -21.87 31.56 5.74
C THR A 796 -21.17 31.87 4.41
N ASP A 797 -21.92 32.24 3.37
CA ASP A 797 -21.32 32.65 2.11
C ASP A 797 -20.33 33.80 2.36
N ALA A 798 -19.12 33.67 1.81
CA ALA A 798 -18.02 34.62 2.02
C ALA A 798 -18.12 35.84 1.10
N SER A 799 -19.08 35.86 0.17
CA SER A 799 -19.41 37.05 -0.63
C SER A 799 -20.27 38.03 0.16
N GLU A 800 -20.34 39.28 -0.29
CA GLU A 800 -21.22 40.32 0.29
C GLU A 800 -22.72 39.93 0.28
N SER A 801 -23.09 38.86 -0.46
CA SER A 801 -24.45 38.31 -0.48
C SER A 801 -24.76 37.42 0.73
N GLY A 802 -23.74 36.98 1.48
CA GLY A 802 -23.88 36.19 2.70
C GLY A 802 -24.36 37.03 3.89
N PRO A 803 -25.43 36.65 4.60
CA PRO A 803 -25.96 37.46 5.71
C PRO A 803 -24.98 37.73 6.85
N ILE A 804 -24.13 36.76 7.23
CA ILE A 804 -23.14 36.96 8.30
C ILE A 804 -21.99 37.83 7.78
N GLN A 805 -21.53 37.59 6.55
CA GLN A 805 -20.48 38.39 5.92
C GLN A 805 -20.90 39.86 5.79
N GLY A 806 -22.13 40.12 5.34
CA GLY A 806 -22.70 41.47 5.29
C GLY A 806 -22.78 42.14 6.67
N ALA A 807 -23.06 41.38 7.74
CA ALA A 807 -23.04 41.92 9.10
C ALA A 807 -21.62 42.30 9.57
N ILE A 808 -20.60 41.53 9.19
CA ILE A 808 -19.18 41.83 9.43
C ILE A 808 -18.77 43.11 8.69
N GLU A 809 -19.13 43.22 7.41
CA GLU A 809 -18.81 44.37 6.57
C GLU A 809 -19.49 45.66 7.05
N GLU A 810 -20.77 45.60 7.44
CA GLU A 810 -21.48 46.74 8.03
C GLU A 810 -20.85 47.19 9.35
N ALA A 811 -20.43 46.25 10.21
CA ALA A 811 -19.72 46.59 11.45
C ALA A 811 -18.36 47.24 11.16
N ASN A 812 -17.58 46.71 10.21
CA ASN A 812 -16.29 47.28 9.80
C ASN A 812 -16.44 48.67 9.19
N LYS A 813 -17.48 48.89 8.38
CA LYS A 813 -17.79 50.21 7.82
C LYS A 813 -18.10 51.24 8.92
N ARG A 814 -18.86 50.84 9.95
CA ARG A 814 -19.10 51.70 11.13
C ARG A 814 -17.82 51.99 11.91
N VAL A 815 -16.90 51.02 12.02
CA VAL A 815 -15.57 51.25 12.62
C VAL A 815 -14.84 52.33 11.83
N GLU A 816 -14.82 52.25 10.49
CA GLU A 816 -14.16 53.23 9.62
C GLU A 816 -14.80 54.64 9.76
N ASP A 817 -16.14 54.72 9.75
CA ASP A 817 -16.85 55.99 9.95
C ASP A 817 -16.55 56.61 11.32
N LEU A 818 -16.48 55.80 12.38
CA LEU A 818 -16.12 56.24 13.72
C LEU A 818 -14.65 56.68 13.80
N GLN A 819 -13.73 55.99 13.12
CA GLN A 819 -12.32 56.41 13.01
C GLN A 819 -12.20 57.79 12.37
N ASN A 820 -12.92 58.02 11.27
CA ASN A 820 -12.96 59.32 10.59
C ASN A 820 -13.53 60.43 11.50
N GLN A 821 -14.57 60.13 12.29
CA GLN A 821 -15.13 61.06 13.27
C GLN A 821 -14.14 61.37 14.41
N ILE A 822 -13.46 60.35 14.94
CA ILE A 822 -12.44 60.51 15.98
C ILE A 822 -11.33 61.43 15.48
N ALA A 823 -10.76 61.15 14.30
CA ALA A 823 -9.69 61.96 13.71
C ALA A 823 -10.11 63.42 13.52
N SER A 824 -11.35 63.65 13.07
CA SER A 824 -11.91 65.01 12.92
C SER A 824 -12.05 65.74 14.26
N VAL A 825 -12.52 65.06 15.31
CA VAL A 825 -12.65 65.63 16.66
C VAL A 825 -11.28 65.90 17.28
N GLU A 826 -10.33 64.99 17.15
CA GLU A 826 -8.95 65.17 17.63
C GLU A 826 -8.26 66.35 16.96
N ALA A 827 -8.42 66.50 15.64
CA ALA A 827 -7.89 67.66 14.91
C ALA A 827 -8.53 68.98 15.39
N ARG A 828 -9.83 68.98 15.75
CA ARG A 828 -10.51 70.15 16.33
C ARG A 828 -9.99 70.47 17.72
N VAL A 829 -9.80 69.46 18.56
CA VAL A 829 -9.22 69.58 19.91
C VAL A 829 -7.82 70.19 19.85
N ALA A 830 -6.98 69.71 18.91
CA ALA A 830 -5.63 70.23 18.72
C ALA A 830 -5.63 71.71 18.32
N ARG A 831 -6.49 72.11 17.38
CA ARG A 831 -6.63 73.54 16.98
C ARG A 831 -7.10 74.41 18.14
N GLU A 832 -8.04 73.94 18.93
CA GLU A 832 -8.57 74.68 20.07
C GLU A 832 -7.50 74.86 21.16
N ARG A 833 -6.71 73.82 21.44
CA ARG A 833 -5.56 73.91 22.35
C ARG A 833 -4.56 74.96 21.87
N THR A 834 -4.21 74.98 20.58
CA THR A 834 -3.33 76.01 20.02
C THR A 834 -3.92 77.41 20.16
N ARG A 835 -5.21 77.58 19.85
CA ARG A 835 -5.92 78.87 20.01
C ARG A 835 -5.90 79.36 21.45
N LEU A 836 -6.19 78.48 22.41
CA LEU A 836 -6.16 78.81 23.83
C LEU A 836 -4.74 79.19 24.29
N ASN A 837 -3.72 78.41 23.90
CA ASN A 837 -2.32 78.72 24.18
C ASN A 837 -1.94 80.13 23.68
N GLU A 838 -2.32 80.49 22.45
CA GLU A 838 -2.08 81.82 21.90
C GLU A 838 -2.82 82.94 22.65
N GLN A 839 -4.08 82.70 23.06
CA GLN A 839 -4.87 83.66 23.82
C GLN A 839 -4.30 83.92 25.20
N PHE A 840 -3.90 82.87 25.93
CA PHE A 840 -3.26 83.00 27.23
C PHE A 840 -1.87 83.64 27.12
N ALA A 841 -1.10 83.34 26.09
CA ALA A 841 0.18 84.01 25.84
C ALA A 841 0.01 85.53 25.61
N ARG A 842 -1.01 85.95 24.83
CA ARG A 842 -1.32 87.37 24.63
C ARG A 842 -1.82 88.06 25.90
N LEU A 843 -2.61 87.35 26.72
CA LEU A 843 -3.08 87.85 28.00
C LEU A 843 -1.92 88.09 28.98
N GLU A 844 -0.96 87.16 29.07
CA GLU A 844 0.25 87.31 29.88
C GLU A 844 1.10 88.50 29.42
N GLN A 845 1.25 88.71 28.11
CA GLN A 845 1.94 89.88 27.56
C GLN A 845 1.24 91.20 27.94
N ALA A 846 -0.10 91.25 27.82
CA ALA A 846 -0.88 92.42 28.19
C ALA A 846 -0.81 92.71 29.70
N LEU A 847 -0.89 91.67 30.54
CA LEU A 847 -0.74 91.78 32.00
C LEU A 847 0.67 92.24 32.38
N GLY A 848 1.71 91.76 31.70
CA GLY A 848 3.09 92.18 31.92
C GLY A 848 3.31 93.65 31.58
N ALA A 849 2.72 94.10 30.47
CA ALA A 849 2.70 95.52 30.09
C ALA A 849 1.95 96.36 31.14
N LEU A 850 0.78 95.92 31.60
CA LEU A 850 0.00 96.61 32.63
C LEU A 850 0.71 96.68 33.98
N GLN A 851 1.41 95.62 34.40
CA GLN A 851 2.24 95.64 35.61
C GLN A 851 3.40 96.63 35.46
N THR A 852 4.05 96.66 34.30
CA THR A 852 5.11 97.64 33.99
C THR A 852 4.57 99.07 34.01
N THR A 853 3.40 99.32 33.42
CA THR A 853 2.71 100.62 33.46
C THR A 853 2.32 100.99 34.90
N SER A 854 1.83 100.04 35.70
CA SER A 854 1.50 100.25 37.10
C SER A 854 2.73 100.60 37.94
N GLN A 855 3.86 99.92 37.72
CA GLN A 855 5.14 100.24 38.37
C GLN A 855 5.66 101.61 37.95
N PHE A 856 5.55 101.96 36.66
CA PHE A 856 5.91 103.28 36.13
C PHE A 856 5.04 104.39 36.74
N LEU A 857 3.72 104.22 36.77
CA LEU A 857 2.78 105.16 37.39
C LEU A 857 3.05 105.28 38.89
N SER A 858 3.30 104.18 39.58
CA SER A 858 3.66 104.19 41.01
C SER A 858 4.98 104.93 41.25
N GLY A 859 5.96 104.76 40.36
CA GLY A 859 7.22 105.50 40.39
C GLY A 859 7.03 106.99 40.15
N GLN A 860 6.24 107.38 39.14
CA GLN A 860 5.91 108.79 38.89
C GLN A 860 5.12 109.41 40.03
N LEU A 861 4.18 108.68 40.63
CA LEU A 861 3.40 109.13 41.78
C LEU A 861 4.30 109.31 43.02
N ALA A 862 5.23 108.37 43.25
CA ALA A 862 6.23 108.50 44.31
C ALA A 862 7.18 109.68 44.07
N GLN A 863 7.54 109.96 42.82
CA GLN A 863 8.40 111.08 42.44
C GLN A 863 7.67 112.43 42.52
N LEU A 864 6.37 112.47 42.19
CA LEU A 864 5.48 113.61 42.44
C LEU A 864 5.31 113.85 43.94
N ALA A 865 5.12 112.79 44.74
CA ALA A 865 5.07 112.89 46.20
C ALA A 865 6.40 113.44 46.76
N ALA A 866 7.55 112.94 46.28
CA ALA A 866 8.86 113.44 46.68
C ALA A 866 9.12 114.91 46.27
N ASN A 867 8.68 115.32 45.07
CA ASN A 867 8.78 116.70 44.61
C ASN A 867 7.81 117.64 45.35
N SER A 868 6.62 117.18 45.73
CA SER A 868 5.72 117.96 46.58
C SER A 868 6.29 118.18 47.99
N ALA A 869 7.04 117.20 48.51
CA ALA A 869 7.76 117.31 49.78
C ALA A 869 8.99 118.23 49.70
N SER A 870 9.64 118.37 48.54
CA SER A 870 10.75 119.32 48.35
C SER A 870 10.28 120.77 48.21
N ILE A 871 9.14 121.00 47.54
CA ILE A 871 8.49 122.33 47.46
C ILE A 871 7.97 122.78 48.84
N ALA A 872 7.51 121.86 49.69
CA ALA A 872 7.10 122.15 51.06
C ALA A 872 8.26 122.49 52.03
N LYS A 873 9.51 122.16 51.68
CA LYS A 873 10.74 122.51 52.44
C LYS A 873 11.43 123.79 51.96
N GLY A 874 10.98 124.39 50.85
CA GLY A 874 11.54 125.60 50.24
C GLY A 874 10.72 126.88 50.48
N ARG A 875 9.72 126.85 51.37
CA ARG A 875 8.99 128.04 51.85
C ARG A 875 9.39 128.38 53.28
#